data_AF-A0A249E3I7-F1
#
_entry.id   AF-A0A249E3I7-F1
#
_cell.length_a   1.000
_cell.length_b   1.000
_cell.length_c   1.000
_cell.angle_alpha   90.00
_cell.angle_beta   90.00
_cell.angle_gamma   90.00
#
_symmetry.space_group_name_H-M   'P 1'
#
loop_
_entity.id
_entity.type
_entity.pdbx_description
1 polymer ?
#
loop_
_entity_poly.entity_id
_entity_poly.type
_entity_poly.pdbx_seq_one_letter_code
_entity_poly.pdbx_strand_id
1 'polypeptide(L)'
;MPNIDILIFTSFLAINLIVGFADIKNIKNIREYAIGKRNFSTGTIVATLIATWIGTSTFLIDNSRIYTDGLFYLLPSILGSVVSWLLIAYFLAPRFEHFLGSMSVAEIMGEAYGNKVRGLTSIVSILMAIGRIAIQFHIASLVLELFFGISNFYVDLFLATFIISYSAFGGVKSVTFTEAVQFFTYSAVIPVIGIIVWNVFSDLAISIDSNVQHHLTDLGMVFNYTNPKFWISLNIFIYFAIPSLGPSIFQRILMAKDIHQISRTFFISAIICLCLSVLFIWIAILLLSQNAVDSSQLFSQITKSYIGFKGLIVGVIMAMIISSTNSYINVATVSLMYDICKKTSLRYSYVTAIIIGLIGFVISLYTKDLINIFLLLTSIYLPIITLPLILLIYGFKSTAKTFFIGAVAALLTIIAWQLFSLRQIIGIYPILPAAIINLIFFLGSHYILKQPGGFGSLKEPLSVRLIKQERRRRFLGLFRLIKNFNPLIYWNNTLPRQEITYSYVGIFILISIFSSLYLTPNSRIMNHLNIYNIIYHCTLVTSAILITYPLWPLRFQKKYIISLFWFVANFGILIFFSSLLVLSSNFYQLQLMSLIINLLIIATLFRWNTTLVMTIIGVFASIEFYKYFMDEKLLINIDSFQFKVIYFLTLFSGLLIVFLRPRQEQERLINLKNTHLGDRVSFREQELEKLLDLKHEFLRNINHEINTPLTGIISLGETLWANYDRFSDDQRRNAVEIIAKSSSRLNSLIGNILDFSKLSSLGYELKKESINLSELLHERIKICKKLYLNNKKLEFISEIEENIVLKCDPHYISHTFDNLIINAISYCNDGIIKIDLQKQENNILFTIKDDGIGVPKEELQTIFGVFVVSSKTRTPAGGRGMGLALCKKVIELHGGKIWAENDKQGKTTFVFTMPL
;
A
#
# COMPACT_ATOMS: atom_id res chain seq x y z
N MET A 1 -44.50 -1.60 32.48
CA MET A 1 -43.55 -0.81 31.66
C MET A 1 -43.13 -1.66 30.47
N PRO A 2 -42.91 -1.11 29.25
CA PRO A 2 -42.27 -1.89 28.20
C PRO A 2 -40.95 -2.43 28.78
N ASN A 3 -40.73 -3.73 28.60
CA ASN A 3 -39.54 -4.40 29.12
C ASN A 3 -38.31 -3.67 28.53
N ILE A 4 -37.57 -2.91 29.36
CA ILE A 4 -36.49 -2.01 28.91
C ILE A 4 -35.47 -2.78 28.08
N ASP A 5 -35.25 -4.06 28.39
CA ASP A 5 -34.43 -4.97 27.61
C ASP A 5 -34.88 -5.11 26.15
N ILE A 6 -36.19 -5.24 25.91
CA ILE A 6 -36.78 -5.33 24.56
C ILE A 6 -36.61 -3.99 23.83
N LEU A 7 -36.79 -2.87 24.53
CA LEU A 7 -36.62 -1.54 23.92
C LEU A 7 -35.16 -1.29 23.52
N ILE A 8 -34.19 -1.65 24.36
CA ILE A 8 -32.76 -1.59 24.04
C ILE A 8 -32.46 -2.46 22.82
N PHE A 9 -32.92 -3.70 22.83
CA PHE A 9 -32.68 -4.65 21.75
C PHE A 9 -33.28 -4.21 20.40
N THR A 10 -34.55 -3.80 20.41
CA THR A 10 -35.26 -3.34 19.20
C THR A 10 -34.69 -2.02 18.67
N SER A 11 -34.31 -1.10 19.55
CA SER A 11 -33.62 0.14 19.16
C SER A 11 -32.26 -0.15 18.52
N PHE A 12 -31.50 -1.09 19.08
CA PHE A 12 -30.23 -1.53 18.51
C PHE A 12 -30.40 -2.10 17.10
N LEU A 13 -31.38 -2.98 16.88
CA LEU A 13 -31.68 -3.51 15.55
C LEU A 13 -32.12 -2.40 14.59
N ALA A 14 -33.01 -1.49 15.02
CA ALA A 14 -33.49 -0.39 14.19
C ALA A 14 -32.35 0.54 13.75
N ILE A 15 -31.43 0.90 14.65
CA ILE A 15 -30.25 1.71 14.33
C ILE A 15 -29.38 1.01 13.28
N ASN A 16 -29.07 -0.28 13.47
CA ASN A 16 -28.28 -1.03 12.50
C ASN A 16 -28.95 -1.11 11.12
N LEU A 17 -30.28 -1.24 11.10
CA LEU A 17 -31.04 -1.23 9.86
C LEU A 17 -30.94 0.13 9.16
N ILE A 18 -31.26 1.23 9.85
CA ILE A 18 -31.20 2.59 9.29
C ILE A 18 -29.80 2.89 8.73
N VAL A 19 -28.77 2.56 9.51
CA VAL A 19 -27.36 2.72 9.14
C VAL A 19 -27.03 1.87 7.91
N GLY A 20 -27.50 0.63 7.84
CA GLY A 20 -27.27 -0.27 6.71
C GLY A 20 -27.93 0.20 5.41
N PHE A 21 -29.15 0.76 5.48
CA PHE A 21 -29.88 1.24 4.30
C PHE A 21 -29.40 2.60 3.78
N ALA A 22 -28.75 3.41 4.61
CA ALA A 22 -28.30 4.76 4.25
C ALA A 22 -27.36 4.79 3.01
N ASP A 23 -26.56 3.74 2.80
CA ASP A 23 -25.51 3.69 1.77
C ASP A 23 -25.87 2.91 0.49
N ILE A 24 -27.09 2.36 0.38
CA ILE A 24 -27.51 1.49 -0.75
C ILE A 24 -27.50 2.21 -2.10
N LYS A 25 -27.74 3.53 -2.13
CA LYS A 25 -27.90 4.31 -3.38
C LYS A 25 -26.60 4.43 -4.23
N ASN A 26 -25.46 3.91 -3.76
CA ASN A 26 -24.14 4.22 -4.29
C ASN A 26 -23.38 3.04 -4.95
N ILE A 27 -24.05 1.92 -5.27
CA ILE A 27 -23.40 0.74 -5.89
C ILE A 27 -23.79 0.59 -7.36
N LYS A 28 -22.82 0.69 -8.26
CA LYS A 28 -23.06 0.65 -9.72
C LYS A 28 -22.70 -0.66 -10.41
N ASN A 29 -21.81 -1.46 -9.83
CA ASN A 29 -21.35 -2.71 -10.42
C ASN A 29 -20.86 -3.70 -9.34
N ILE A 30 -20.61 -4.95 -9.74
CA ILE A 30 -20.13 -6.01 -8.85
C ILE A 30 -18.78 -5.69 -8.18
N ARG A 31 -17.93 -4.88 -8.82
CA ARG A 31 -16.65 -4.45 -8.22
C ARG A 31 -16.86 -3.49 -7.05
N GLU A 32 -17.80 -2.55 -7.19
CA GLU A 32 -18.20 -1.68 -6.10
C GLU A 32 -18.90 -2.46 -4.99
N TYR A 33 -19.69 -3.48 -5.34
CA TYR A 33 -20.30 -4.40 -4.39
C TYR A 33 -19.24 -5.21 -3.60
N ALA A 34 -18.18 -5.67 -4.28
CA ALA A 34 -17.16 -6.53 -3.69
C ALA A 34 -16.09 -5.76 -2.87
N ILE A 35 -15.58 -4.63 -3.39
CA ILE A 35 -14.43 -3.91 -2.81
C ILE A 35 -14.64 -2.40 -2.61
N GLY A 36 -15.85 -1.86 -2.87
CA GLY A 36 -16.24 -0.52 -2.45
C GLY A 36 -15.39 0.65 -2.99
N LYS A 37 -14.77 0.48 -4.18
CA LYS A 37 -13.76 1.40 -4.78
C LYS A 37 -12.44 1.53 -4.00
N ARG A 38 -12.18 0.68 -3.01
CA ARG A 38 -10.96 0.70 -2.17
C ARG A 38 -10.73 2.04 -1.45
N ASN A 39 -11.81 2.77 -1.16
CA ASN A 39 -11.77 4.09 -0.52
C ASN A 39 -12.22 4.04 0.94
N PHE A 40 -11.63 3.12 1.71
CA PHE A 40 -11.93 2.97 3.13
C PHE A 40 -10.81 3.56 3.99
N SER A 41 -11.18 4.11 5.14
CA SER A 41 -10.20 4.55 6.13
C SER A 41 -9.51 3.33 6.77
N THR A 42 -8.28 3.50 7.26
CA THR A 42 -7.60 2.44 8.02
C THR A 42 -8.42 1.99 9.22
N GLY A 43 -9.02 2.93 9.96
CA GLY A 43 -9.87 2.62 11.12
C GLY A 43 -11.09 1.78 10.76
N THR A 44 -11.72 2.05 9.61
CA THR A 44 -12.85 1.25 9.11
C THR A 44 -12.43 -0.19 8.85
N ILE A 45 -11.32 -0.41 8.13
CA ILE A 45 -10.86 -1.78 7.84
C ILE A 45 -10.44 -2.51 9.13
N VAL A 46 -9.80 -1.82 10.08
CA VAL A 46 -9.46 -2.36 11.41
C VAL A 46 -10.72 -2.83 12.14
N ALA A 47 -11.74 -1.98 12.22
CA ALA A 47 -13.00 -2.31 12.88
C ALA A 47 -13.65 -3.56 12.25
N THR A 48 -13.73 -3.61 10.92
CA THR A 48 -14.29 -4.76 10.20
C THR A 48 -13.51 -6.05 10.39
N LEU A 49 -12.17 -5.98 10.42
CA LEU A 49 -11.32 -7.15 10.62
C LEU A 49 -11.51 -7.73 12.02
N ILE A 50 -11.55 -6.87 13.04
CA ILE A 50 -11.76 -7.30 14.43
C ILE A 50 -13.17 -7.84 14.60
N ALA A 51 -14.18 -7.19 14.00
CA ALA A 51 -15.57 -7.64 14.05
C ALA A 51 -15.83 -8.96 13.33
N THR A 52 -15.00 -9.30 12.34
CA THR A 52 -15.03 -10.61 11.68
C THR A 52 -14.27 -11.68 12.48
N TRP A 53 -13.19 -11.30 13.17
CA TRP A 53 -12.31 -12.22 13.90
C TRP A 53 -12.85 -12.61 15.26
N ILE A 54 -13.22 -11.61 16.06
CA ILE A 54 -13.91 -11.77 17.33
C ILE A 54 -15.41 -11.96 17.03
N GLY A 55 -15.72 -12.88 16.12
CA GLY A 55 -17.09 -13.29 15.84
C GLY A 55 -17.64 -14.14 16.99
N THR A 56 -18.96 -14.14 17.16
CA THR A 56 -19.64 -14.81 18.28
C THR A 56 -19.30 -16.29 18.41
N SER A 57 -19.14 -17.00 17.29
CA SER A 57 -18.73 -18.41 17.31
C SER A 57 -17.36 -18.60 17.96
N THR A 58 -16.39 -17.73 17.67
CA THR A 58 -15.05 -17.81 18.25
C THR A 58 -15.11 -17.46 19.72
N PHE A 59 -15.82 -16.38 20.08
CA PHE A 59 -16.00 -15.99 21.47
C PHE A 59 -16.64 -17.07 22.35
N LEU A 60 -17.71 -17.73 21.89
CA LEU A 60 -18.38 -18.79 22.65
C LEU A 60 -17.53 -20.07 22.75
N ILE A 61 -16.89 -20.47 21.65
CA ILE A 61 -16.01 -21.64 21.63
C ILE A 61 -14.80 -21.41 22.55
N ASP A 62 -14.19 -20.23 22.46
CA ASP A 62 -13.04 -19.87 23.28
C ASP A 62 -13.43 -19.83 24.75
N ASN A 63 -14.54 -19.20 25.13
CA ASN A 63 -15.00 -19.20 26.52
C ASN A 63 -15.29 -20.61 27.06
N SER A 64 -15.94 -21.47 26.26
CA SER A 64 -16.16 -22.87 26.64
C SER A 64 -14.83 -23.60 26.84
N ARG A 65 -13.86 -23.40 25.95
CA ARG A 65 -12.52 -24.01 26.04
C ARG A 65 -11.68 -23.44 27.17
N ILE A 66 -11.82 -22.16 27.49
CA ILE A 66 -11.17 -21.54 28.65
C ILE A 66 -11.71 -22.15 29.93
N TYR A 67 -13.02 -22.42 29.97
CA TYR A 67 -13.65 -23.09 31.12
C TYR A 67 -13.16 -24.53 31.29
N THR A 68 -13.01 -25.31 30.21
CA THR A 68 -12.59 -26.72 30.30
C THR A 68 -11.08 -26.91 30.38
N ASP A 69 -10.31 -26.15 29.60
CA ASP A 69 -8.88 -26.37 29.33
C ASP A 69 -7.97 -25.31 30.01
N GLY A 70 -8.55 -24.24 30.58
CA GLY A 70 -7.84 -23.22 31.36
C GLY A 70 -6.75 -22.47 30.58
N LEU A 71 -5.63 -22.16 31.26
CA LEU A 71 -4.49 -21.44 30.65
C LEU A 71 -3.87 -22.16 29.43
N PHE A 72 -3.95 -23.49 29.37
CA PHE A 72 -3.36 -24.31 28.31
C PHE A 72 -4.04 -24.11 26.94
N TYR A 73 -5.28 -23.62 26.91
CA TYR A 73 -5.93 -23.19 25.67
C TYR A 73 -5.84 -21.69 25.46
N LEU A 74 -6.07 -20.94 26.54
CA LEU A 74 -6.19 -19.49 26.50
C LEU A 74 -4.92 -18.78 26.01
N LEU A 75 -3.78 -19.09 26.63
CA LEU A 75 -2.52 -18.40 26.31
C LEU A 75 -2.04 -18.70 24.88
N PRO A 76 -2.03 -19.97 24.42
CA PRO A 76 -1.70 -20.31 23.03
C PRO A 76 -2.61 -19.69 21.98
N SER A 77 -3.93 -19.67 22.20
CA SER A 77 -4.90 -19.17 21.22
C SER A 77 -4.77 -17.65 21.01
N ILE A 78 -4.60 -16.89 22.10
CA ILE A 78 -4.43 -15.43 22.05
C ILE A 78 -3.07 -15.06 21.45
N LEU A 79 -1.98 -15.61 22.00
CA LEU A 79 -0.63 -15.28 21.53
C LEU A 79 -0.43 -15.73 20.08
N GLY A 80 -0.92 -16.92 19.72
CA GLY A 80 -0.89 -17.41 18.35
C GLY A 80 -1.63 -16.47 17.41
N SER A 81 -2.84 -16.04 17.76
CA SER A 81 -3.62 -15.09 16.95
C SER A 81 -2.87 -13.77 16.75
N VAL A 82 -2.30 -13.19 17.82
CA VAL A 82 -1.53 -11.95 17.72
C VAL A 82 -0.30 -12.13 16.83
N VAL A 83 0.43 -13.23 16.99
CA VAL A 83 1.57 -13.58 16.12
C VAL A 83 1.14 -13.69 14.67
N SER A 84 0.03 -14.36 14.37
CA SER A 84 -0.51 -14.51 13.02
C SER A 84 -0.78 -13.16 12.35
N TRP A 85 -1.39 -12.21 13.06
CA TRP A 85 -1.65 -10.88 12.53
C TRP A 85 -0.38 -10.06 12.35
N LEU A 86 0.60 -10.18 13.25
CA LEU A 86 1.91 -9.55 13.10
C LEU A 86 2.69 -10.15 11.91
N LEU A 87 2.59 -11.46 11.69
CA LEU A 87 3.17 -12.12 10.53
C LEU A 87 2.56 -11.58 9.23
N ILE A 88 1.23 -11.42 9.19
CA ILE A 88 0.56 -10.78 8.06
C ILE A 88 1.05 -9.34 7.91
N ALA A 89 1.06 -8.53 8.97
CA ALA A 89 1.44 -7.13 8.93
C ALA A 89 2.86 -6.91 8.41
N TYR A 90 3.82 -7.71 8.85
CA TYR A 90 5.24 -7.48 8.58
C TYR A 90 5.79 -8.27 7.40
N PHE A 91 5.26 -9.45 7.08
CA PHE A 91 5.84 -10.34 6.08
C PHE A 91 4.96 -10.56 4.86
N LEU A 92 3.65 -10.79 5.04
CA LEU A 92 2.75 -11.03 3.91
C LEU A 92 2.28 -9.72 3.27
N ALA A 93 1.82 -8.74 4.08
CA ALA A 93 1.28 -7.46 3.62
C ALA A 93 2.19 -6.78 2.57
N PRO A 94 3.51 -6.60 2.81
CA PRO A 94 4.44 -6.01 1.83
C PRO A 94 4.43 -6.65 0.44
N ARG A 95 4.02 -7.92 0.32
CA ARG A 95 4.06 -8.70 -0.91
C ARG A 95 2.72 -8.70 -1.67
N PHE A 96 1.70 -8.00 -1.18
CA PHE A 96 0.39 -7.94 -1.83
C PHE A 96 0.31 -7.03 -3.06
N GLU A 97 1.40 -6.33 -3.43
CA GLU A 97 1.41 -5.35 -4.54
C GLU A 97 0.73 -5.84 -5.81
N HIS A 98 1.11 -7.05 -6.24
CA HIS A 98 0.64 -7.66 -7.48
C HIS A 98 -0.80 -8.19 -7.40
N PHE A 99 -1.37 -8.33 -6.20
CA PHE A 99 -2.72 -8.86 -5.99
C PHE A 99 -3.76 -7.76 -5.76
N LEU A 100 -3.31 -6.52 -5.53
CA LEU A 100 -4.19 -5.37 -5.33
C LEU A 100 -5.00 -5.09 -6.60
N GLY A 101 -6.32 -5.05 -6.45
CA GLY A 101 -7.26 -4.80 -7.55
C GLY A 101 -8.10 -6.01 -7.95
N SER A 102 -7.71 -7.20 -7.49
CA SER A 102 -8.51 -8.43 -7.53
C SER A 102 -9.79 -8.29 -6.69
N MET A 103 -10.82 -9.05 -7.01
CA MET A 103 -12.11 -9.08 -6.31
C MET A 103 -12.25 -10.26 -5.35
N SER A 104 -11.50 -11.35 -5.54
CA SER A 104 -11.59 -12.53 -4.68
C SER A 104 -10.25 -13.29 -4.56
N VAL A 105 -10.17 -14.18 -3.57
CA VAL A 105 -9.06 -15.15 -3.44
C VAL A 105 -9.02 -16.09 -4.64
N ALA A 106 -10.20 -16.49 -5.14
CA ALA A 106 -10.31 -17.43 -6.24
C ALA A 106 -9.78 -16.86 -7.56
N GLU A 107 -9.96 -15.55 -7.81
CA GLU A 107 -9.34 -14.87 -8.95
C GLU A 107 -7.82 -15.00 -8.91
N ILE A 108 -7.19 -14.68 -7.78
CA ILE A 108 -5.73 -14.75 -7.61
C ILE A 108 -5.21 -16.18 -7.79
N MET A 109 -5.87 -17.15 -7.15
CA MET A 109 -5.53 -18.56 -7.33
C MET A 109 -5.75 -19.02 -8.78
N GLY A 110 -6.74 -18.44 -9.46
CA GLY A 110 -7.03 -18.67 -10.88
C GLY A 110 -5.98 -18.12 -11.83
N GLU A 111 -5.51 -16.89 -11.60
CA GLU A 111 -4.41 -16.29 -12.36
C GLU A 111 -3.08 -17.04 -12.15
N ALA A 112 -2.92 -17.64 -10.96
CA ALA A 112 -1.74 -18.41 -10.63
C ALA A 112 -1.74 -19.82 -11.25
N TYR A 113 -2.85 -20.56 -11.10
CA TYR A 113 -2.92 -22.00 -11.38
C TYR A 113 -3.96 -22.37 -12.46
N GLY A 114 -4.76 -21.43 -12.94
CA GLY A 114 -5.75 -21.62 -14.01
C GLY A 114 -7.21 -21.73 -13.55
N ASN A 115 -8.13 -21.74 -14.52
CA ASN A 115 -9.58 -21.67 -14.26
C ASN A 115 -10.15 -22.83 -13.43
N LYS A 116 -9.58 -24.04 -13.52
CA LYS A 116 -10.02 -25.17 -12.69
C LYS A 116 -9.75 -24.94 -11.20
N VAL A 117 -8.60 -24.33 -10.88
CA VAL A 117 -8.25 -23.96 -9.51
C VAL A 117 -9.13 -22.80 -9.03
N ARG A 118 -9.39 -21.81 -9.89
CA ARG A 118 -10.36 -20.73 -9.59
C ARG A 118 -11.72 -21.29 -9.15
N GLY A 119 -12.26 -22.24 -9.90
CA GLY A 119 -13.52 -22.90 -9.58
C GLY A 119 -13.48 -23.61 -8.23
N LEU A 120 -12.46 -24.43 -7.97
CA LEU A 120 -12.30 -25.12 -6.69
C LEU A 120 -12.19 -24.15 -5.52
N THR A 121 -11.33 -23.13 -5.63
CA THR A 121 -11.15 -22.11 -4.58
C THR A 121 -12.45 -21.38 -4.28
N SER A 122 -13.25 -21.06 -5.31
CA SER A 122 -14.55 -20.44 -5.14
C SER A 122 -15.53 -21.37 -4.40
N ILE A 123 -15.64 -22.64 -4.80
CA ILE A 123 -16.52 -23.63 -4.15
C ILE A 123 -16.14 -23.81 -2.67
N VAL A 124 -14.85 -23.99 -2.37
CA VAL A 124 -14.37 -24.15 -0.99
C VAL A 124 -14.62 -22.89 -0.16
N SER A 125 -14.49 -21.70 -0.76
CA SER A 125 -14.80 -20.42 -0.09
C SER A 125 -16.28 -20.26 0.21
N ILE A 126 -17.16 -20.66 -0.73
CA ILE A 126 -18.62 -20.63 -0.56
C ILE A 126 -19.06 -21.61 0.53
N LEU A 127 -18.53 -22.85 0.52
CA LEU A 127 -18.83 -23.85 1.55
C LEU A 127 -18.41 -23.36 2.95
N MET A 128 -17.21 -22.79 3.06
CA MET A 128 -16.73 -22.17 4.30
C MET A 128 -17.68 -21.05 4.76
N ALA A 129 -18.09 -20.17 3.86
CA ALA A 129 -18.99 -19.07 4.18
C ALA A 129 -20.39 -19.55 4.61
N ILE A 130 -21.00 -20.51 3.89
CA ILE A 130 -22.33 -21.05 4.21
C ILE A 130 -22.33 -21.73 5.59
N GLY A 131 -21.35 -22.57 5.90
CA GLY A 131 -21.32 -23.21 7.22
C GLY A 131 -21.03 -22.20 8.34
N ARG A 132 -20.27 -21.13 8.08
CA ARG A 132 -20.11 -20.01 9.04
C ARG A 132 -21.42 -19.25 9.26
N ILE A 133 -22.18 -18.98 8.20
CA ILE A 133 -23.52 -18.37 8.29
C ILE A 133 -24.46 -19.27 9.12
N ALA A 134 -24.45 -20.58 8.86
CA ALA A 134 -25.28 -21.53 9.60
C ALA A 134 -24.96 -21.55 11.10
N ILE A 135 -23.67 -21.55 11.46
CA ILE A 135 -23.23 -21.45 12.87
C ILE A 135 -23.76 -20.17 13.50
N GLN A 136 -23.69 -19.03 12.80
CA GLN A 136 -24.13 -17.74 13.34
C GLN A 136 -25.65 -17.70 13.54
N PHE A 137 -26.45 -18.22 12.62
CA PHE A 137 -27.90 -18.30 12.79
C PHE A 137 -28.32 -19.25 13.91
N HIS A 138 -27.63 -20.38 14.07
CA HIS A 138 -27.91 -21.30 15.17
C HIS A 138 -27.62 -20.64 16.52
N ILE A 139 -26.49 -19.94 16.66
CA ILE A 139 -26.18 -19.19 17.88
C ILE A 139 -27.21 -18.07 18.10
N ALA A 140 -27.65 -17.39 17.04
CA ALA A 140 -28.69 -16.37 17.15
C ALA A 140 -29.99 -16.94 17.72
N SER A 141 -30.43 -18.10 17.22
CA SER A 141 -31.61 -18.81 17.72
C SER A 141 -31.47 -19.15 19.22
N LEU A 142 -30.34 -19.72 19.64
CA LEU A 142 -30.07 -20.01 21.06
C LEU A 142 -30.12 -18.76 21.96
N VAL A 143 -29.53 -17.65 21.49
CA VAL A 143 -29.49 -16.39 22.24
C VAL A 143 -30.89 -15.76 22.34
N LEU A 144 -31.69 -15.84 21.28
CA LEU A 144 -33.06 -15.35 21.26
C LEU A 144 -33.99 -16.20 22.13
N GLU A 145 -33.81 -17.52 22.15
CA GLU A 145 -34.52 -18.42 23.06
C GLU A 145 -34.23 -18.06 24.52
N LEU A 146 -32.95 -17.84 24.87
CA LEU A 146 -32.56 -17.35 26.20
C LEU A 146 -33.15 -15.96 26.51
N PHE A 147 -33.36 -15.11 25.49
CA PHE A 147 -33.88 -13.76 25.66
C PHE A 147 -35.39 -13.73 25.87
N PHE A 148 -36.16 -14.37 24.99
CA PHE A 148 -37.61 -14.36 24.99
C PHE A 148 -38.23 -15.50 25.82
N GLY A 149 -37.43 -16.50 26.20
CA GLY A 149 -37.88 -17.68 26.95
C GLY A 149 -38.74 -18.65 26.11
N ILE A 150 -38.80 -18.45 24.79
CA ILE A 150 -39.60 -19.25 23.86
C ILE A 150 -38.77 -19.46 22.59
N SER A 151 -38.57 -20.72 22.20
CA SER A 151 -38.07 -21.07 20.88
C SER A 151 -39.17 -20.83 19.85
N ASN A 152 -38.96 -19.91 18.91
CA ASN A 152 -39.98 -19.55 17.92
C ASN A 152 -39.34 -19.41 16.53
N PHE A 153 -39.64 -20.38 15.67
CA PHE A 153 -39.22 -20.40 14.27
C PHE A 153 -39.50 -19.08 13.53
N TYR A 154 -40.63 -18.43 13.81
CA TYR A 154 -41.00 -17.17 13.16
C TYR A 154 -40.12 -15.99 13.60
N VAL A 155 -39.63 -16.00 14.84
CA VAL A 155 -38.68 -14.99 15.34
C VAL A 155 -37.32 -15.17 14.67
N ASP A 156 -36.86 -16.42 14.57
CA ASP A 156 -35.61 -16.76 13.90
C ASP A 156 -35.66 -16.44 12.39
N LEU A 157 -36.78 -16.75 11.74
CA LEU A 157 -37.00 -16.42 10.33
C LEU A 157 -37.06 -14.91 10.10
N PHE A 158 -37.73 -14.17 10.99
CA PHE A 158 -37.78 -12.71 10.91
C PHE A 158 -36.37 -12.11 11.03
N LEU A 159 -35.58 -12.58 12.01
CA LEU A 159 -34.21 -12.13 12.19
C LEU A 159 -33.34 -12.50 10.99
N ALA A 160 -33.44 -13.72 10.48
CA ALA A 160 -32.69 -14.15 9.30
C ALA A 160 -33.04 -13.27 8.09
N THR A 161 -34.33 -13.04 7.85
CA THR A 161 -34.81 -12.15 6.78
C THR A 161 -34.26 -10.73 6.95
N PHE A 162 -34.25 -10.20 8.18
CA PHE A 162 -33.68 -8.91 8.51
C PHE A 162 -32.19 -8.85 8.15
N ILE A 163 -31.38 -9.81 8.64
CA ILE A 163 -29.92 -9.85 8.41
C ILE A 163 -29.59 -9.99 6.93
N ILE A 164 -30.29 -10.88 6.24
CA ILE A 164 -30.07 -11.17 4.82
C ILE A 164 -30.42 -9.96 3.96
N SER A 165 -31.53 -9.27 4.24
CA SER A 165 -32.05 -8.20 3.41
C SER A 165 -31.05 -7.04 3.27
N TYR A 166 -30.56 -6.50 4.38
CA TYR A 166 -29.66 -5.34 4.27
C TYR A 166 -28.25 -5.75 3.79
N SER A 167 -27.79 -6.98 4.09
CA SER A 167 -26.54 -7.53 3.54
C SER A 167 -26.59 -7.65 2.02
N ALA A 168 -27.72 -8.16 1.50
CA ALA A 168 -27.94 -8.33 0.07
C ALA A 168 -27.94 -7.00 -0.69
N PHE A 169 -28.62 -5.97 -0.19
CA PHE A 169 -28.74 -4.70 -0.92
C PHE A 169 -27.56 -3.74 -0.68
N GLY A 170 -26.88 -3.84 0.45
CA GLY A 170 -25.86 -2.89 0.89
C GLY A 170 -24.44 -3.12 0.36
N GLY A 171 -24.11 -4.34 -0.08
CA GLY A 171 -22.76 -4.71 -0.51
C GLY A 171 -21.67 -4.39 0.52
N VAL A 172 -20.39 -4.43 0.12
CA VAL A 172 -19.28 -4.27 1.09
C VAL A 172 -19.28 -2.92 1.80
N LYS A 173 -19.77 -1.84 1.18
CA LYS A 173 -19.77 -0.50 1.81
C LYS A 173 -20.70 -0.44 3.01
N SER A 174 -21.97 -0.81 2.83
CA SER A 174 -22.94 -0.86 3.93
C SER A 174 -22.47 -1.81 5.03
N VAL A 175 -21.99 -3.01 4.63
CA VAL A 175 -21.43 -3.99 5.56
C VAL A 175 -20.33 -3.36 6.40
N THR A 176 -19.35 -2.68 5.79
CA THR A 176 -18.24 -2.10 6.55
C THR A 176 -18.63 -0.96 7.49
N PHE A 177 -19.65 -0.19 7.12
CA PHE A 177 -20.13 0.89 7.97
C PHE A 177 -20.89 0.34 9.18
N THR A 178 -21.77 -0.64 8.95
CA THR A 178 -22.47 -1.35 10.04
C THR A 178 -21.48 -2.08 10.97
N GLU A 179 -20.48 -2.76 10.42
CA GLU A 179 -19.43 -3.44 11.19
C GLU A 179 -18.61 -2.45 12.02
N ALA A 180 -18.34 -1.24 11.51
CA ALA A 180 -17.65 -0.21 12.28
C ALA A 180 -18.49 0.26 13.49
N VAL A 181 -19.78 0.53 13.28
CA VAL A 181 -20.70 0.93 14.36
C VAL A 181 -20.83 -0.20 15.40
N GLN A 182 -20.98 -1.44 14.95
CA GLN A 182 -21.07 -2.61 15.81
C GLN A 182 -19.79 -2.81 16.62
N PHE A 183 -18.62 -2.67 15.99
CA PHE A 183 -17.32 -2.70 16.66
C PHE A 183 -17.23 -1.72 17.82
N PHE A 184 -17.62 -0.47 17.61
CA PHE A 184 -17.66 0.50 18.70
C PHE A 184 -18.66 0.14 19.79
N THR A 185 -19.82 -0.40 19.40
CA THR A 185 -20.88 -0.80 20.33
C THR A 185 -20.39 -1.87 21.29
N TYR A 186 -19.89 -3.01 20.80
CA TYR A 186 -19.45 -4.07 21.71
C TYR A 186 -18.11 -3.75 22.38
N SER A 187 -17.21 -2.98 21.75
CA SER A 187 -15.96 -2.56 22.42
C SER A 187 -16.23 -1.65 23.62
N ALA A 188 -17.31 -0.87 23.60
CA ALA A 188 -17.74 -0.06 24.73
C ALA A 188 -18.50 -0.87 25.79
N VAL A 189 -19.36 -1.80 25.37
CA VAL A 189 -20.26 -2.54 26.27
C VAL A 189 -19.56 -3.73 26.96
N ILE A 190 -18.60 -4.41 26.33
CA ILE A 190 -17.89 -5.55 26.94
C ILE A 190 -17.21 -5.18 28.28
N PRO A 191 -16.47 -4.06 28.39
CA PRO A 191 -15.93 -3.62 29.68
C PRO A 191 -17.01 -3.38 30.73
N VAL A 192 -18.16 -2.79 30.33
CA VAL A 192 -19.30 -2.54 31.22
C VAL A 192 -19.88 -3.86 31.74
N ILE A 193 -20.00 -4.87 30.87
CA ILE A 193 -20.42 -6.23 31.26
C ILE A 193 -19.46 -6.79 32.31
N GLY A 194 -18.15 -6.70 32.07
CA GLY A 194 -17.16 -7.19 33.03
C GLY A 194 -17.22 -6.48 34.39
N ILE A 195 -17.46 -5.16 34.41
CA ILE A 195 -17.63 -4.40 35.66
C ILE A 195 -18.92 -4.82 36.39
N ILE A 196 -20.02 -5.01 35.66
CA ILE A 196 -21.29 -5.44 36.25
C ILE A 196 -21.14 -6.84 36.86
N VAL A 197 -20.56 -7.77 36.11
CA VAL A 197 -20.21 -9.12 36.58
C VAL A 197 -19.36 -9.00 37.84
N TRP A 198 -18.30 -8.19 37.81
CA TRP A 198 -17.42 -7.98 38.97
C TRP A 198 -18.20 -7.48 40.20
N ASN A 199 -19.04 -6.45 40.05
CA ASN A 199 -19.80 -5.85 41.15
C ASN A 199 -20.85 -6.80 41.75
N VAL A 200 -21.46 -7.66 40.94
CA VAL A 200 -22.39 -8.69 41.44
C VAL A 200 -21.65 -9.71 42.31
N PHE A 201 -20.37 -9.97 42.03
CA PHE A 201 -19.60 -11.01 42.71
C PHE A 201 -18.57 -10.49 43.72
N SER A 202 -18.39 -9.17 43.86
CA SER A 202 -17.38 -8.56 44.74
C SER A 202 -17.73 -8.53 46.24
N ASP A 203 -18.98 -8.80 46.62
CA ASP A 203 -19.43 -8.81 48.03
C ASP A 203 -19.07 -10.09 48.78
N LEU A 204 -18.68 -11.17 48.09
CA LEU A 204 -18.04 -12.30 48.75
C LEU A 204 -16.54 -12.05 48.78
N ALA A 205 -15.93 -12.09 49.97
CA ALA A 205 -14.48 -12.21 50.10
C ALA A 205 -14.01 -13.39 49.25
N ILE A 206 -13.54 -13.12 48.02
CA ILE A 206 -13.02 -14.13 47.10
C ILE A 206 -11.67 -14.57 47.67
N SER A 207 -11.70 -15.48 48.63
CA SER A 207 -10.67 -16.53 48.67
C SER A 207 -10.84 -17.26 47.35
N ILE A 208 -9.99 -16.95 46.35
CA ILE A 208 -9.89 -17.74 45.13
C ILE A 208 -9.70 -19.18 45.64
N ASP A 209 -10.72 -20.02 45.46
CA ASP A 209 -10.66 -21.37 46.00
C ASP A 209 -9.44 -22.09 45.42
N SER A 210 -8.82 -22.93 46.24
CA SER A 210 -7.59 -23.68 45.92
C SER A 210 -7.67 -24.42 44.56
N ASN A 211 -8.87 -24.81 44.13
CA ASN A 211 -9.15 -25.43 42.83
C ASN A 211 -9.04 -24.49 41.61
N VAL A 212 -9.45 -23.22 41.76
CA VAL A 212 -9.34 -22.17 40.73
C VAL A 212 -7.88 -21.73 40.60
N GLN A 213 -7.15 -21.71 41.71
CA GLN A 213 -5.69 -21.53 41.75
C GLN A 213 -4.99 -22.61 40.89
N HIS A 214 -5.39 -23.87 41.01
CA HIS A 214 -4.77 -24.99 40.28
C HIS A 214 -4.98 -24.99 38.75
N HIS A 215 -6.08 -24.41 38.24
CA HIS A 215 -6.41 -24.37 36.80
C HIS A 215 -5.94 -23.09 36.08
N LEU A 216 -5.79 -21.97 36.82
CA LEU A 216 -5.50 -20.65 36.24
C LEU A 216 -4.15 -20.03 36.64
N THR A 217 -3.43 -20.55 37.64
CA THR A 217 -2.25 -19.83 38.17
C THR A 217 -0.89 -20.49 37.94
N ASP A 218 -0.83 -21.75 37.50
CA ASP A 218 0.46 -22.44 37.31
C ASP A 218 1.07 -22.21 35.92
N LEU A 219 1.48 -20.96 35.66
CA LEU A 219 2.23 -20.55 34.45
C LEU A 219 3.47 -21.41 34.20
N GLY A 220 4.08 -21.95 35.26
CA GLY A 220 5.23 -22.85 35.17
C GLY A 220 4.93 -24.15 34.44
N MET A 221 3.73 -24.71 34.61
CA MET A 221 3.32 -25.94 33.91
C MET A 221 3.06 -25.72 32.41
N VAL A 222 2.65 -24.52 32.00
CA VAL A 222 2.34 -24.19 30.59
C VAL A 222 3.60 -24.19 29.72
N PHE A 223 4.77 -23.89 30.30
CA PHE A 223 6.05 -23.86 29.59
C PHE A 223 6.95 -25.08 29.90
N ASN A 224 6.47 -26.02 30.71
CA ASN A 224 7.22 -27.22 31.06
C ASN A 224 7.07 -28.31 29.98
N TYR A 225 8.14 -28.57 29.23
CA TYR A 225 8.16 -29.55 28.13
C TYR A 225 7.93 -31.01 28.57
N THR A 226 8.09 -31.30 29.86
CA THR A 226 7.81 -32.64 30.44
C THR A 226 6.32 -32.89 30.66
N ASN A 227 5.48 -31.86 30.64
CA ASN A 227 4.03 -32.00 30.78
C ASN A 227 3.38 -32.35 29.42
N PRO A 228 2.56 -33.41 29.29
CA PRO A 228 1.87 -33.72 28.04
C PRO A 228 0.96 -32.60 27.53
N LYS A 229 0.38 -31.78 28.44
CA LYS A 229 -0.45 -30.62 28.06
C LYS A 229 0.36 -29.50 27.39
N PHE A 230 1.69 -29.44 27.58
CA PHE A 230 2.57 -28.52 26.86
C PHE A 230 2.51 -28.76 25.36
N TRP A 231 2.58 -30.02 24.92
CA TRP A 231 2.56 -30.37 23.49
C TRP A 231 1.21 -30.08 22.84
N ILE A 232 0.11 -30.25 23.59
CA ILE A 232 -1.23 -29.84 23.13
C ILE A 232 -1.30 -28.31 22.99
N SER A 233 -0.80 -27.58 23.98
CA SER A 233 -0.73 -26.11 23.96
C SER A 233 0.12 -25.58 22.81
N LEU A 234 1.27 -26.20 22.55
CA LEU A 234 2.15 -25.84 21.44
C LEU A 234 1.47 -26.06 20.09
N ASN A 235 0.73 -27.16 19.92
CA ASN A 235 -0.04 -27.41 18.70
C ASN A 235 -1.14 -26.36 18.49
N ILE A 236 -1.85 -25.97 19.56
CA ILE A 236 -2.85 -24.89 19.52
C ILE A 236 -2.17 -23.57 19.12
N PHE A 237 -1.03 -23.23 19.73
CA PHE A 237 -0.28 -22.02 19.41
C PHE A 237 0.13 -22.00 17.94
N ILE A 238 0.71 -23.08 17.42
CA ILE A 238 1.14 -23.19 16.02
C ILE A 238 -0.05 -22.99 15.10
N TYR A 239 -1.19 -23.65 15.37
CA TYR A 239 -2.40 -23.49 14.57
C TYR A 239 -2.86 -22.02 14.50
N PHE A 240 -2.97 -21.34 15.65
CA PHE A 240 -3.38 -19.94 15.69
C PHE A 240 -2.32 -18.97 15.14
N ALA A 241 -1.04 -19.33 15.19
CA ALA A 241 0.08 -18.55 14.65
C ALA A 241 0.17 -18.59 13.11
N ILE A 242 -0.40 -19.60 12.45
CA ILE A 242 -0.44 -19.65 10.98
C ILE A 242 -1.30 -18.46 10.48
N PRO A 243 -0.81 -17.66 9.52
CA PRO A 243 -1.57 -16.57 8.90
C PRO A 243 -2.91 -17.04 8.34
N SER A 244 -4.01 -16.71 9.02
CA SER A 244 -5.36 -17.11 8.58
C SER A 244 -5.86 -16.14 7.52
N LEU A 245 -5.73 -16.54 6.25
CA LEU A 245 -6.24 -15.81 5.08
C LEU A 245 -7.61 -16.34 4.65
N GLY A 246 -8.52 -16.46 5.61
CA GLY A 246 -9.93 -16.80 5.36
C GLY A 246 -10.57 -15.83 4.37
N PRO A 247 -11.64 -16.23 3.66
CA PRO A 247 -12.09 -15.50 2.48
C PRO A 247 -12.70 -14.13 2.85
N SER A 248 -13.28 -14.00 4.05
CA SER A 248 -13.73 -12.71 4.62
C SER A 248 -12.58 -11.78 4.98
N ILE A 249 -11.57 -12.27 5.70
CA ILE A 249 -10.35 -11.52 6.05
C ILE A 249 -9.63 -11.06 4.79
N PHE A 250 -9.52 -11.95 3.80
CA PHE A 250 -8.86 -11.64 2.54
C PHE A 250 -9.61 -10.56 1.75
N GLN A 251 -10.94 -10.54 1.77
CA GLN A 251 -11.70 -9.43 1.18
C GLN A 251 -11.32 -8.06 1.77
N ARG A 252 -11.03 -7.99 3.08
CA ARG A 252 -10.59 -6.75 3.75
C ARG A 252 -9.19 -6.32 3.29
N ILE A 253 -8.32 -7.29 2.97
CA ILE A 253 -7.03 -7.01 2.33
C ILE A 253 -7.25 -6.38 0.95
N LEU A 254 -8.15 -6.93 0.14
CA LEU A 254 -8.45 -6.43 -1.21
C LEU A 254 -9.12 -5.05 -1.23
N MET A 255 -9.83 -4.70 -0.16
CA MET A 255 -10.43 -3.37 0.02
C MET A 255 -9.41 -2.27 0.34
N ALA A 256 -8.19 -2.62 0.76
CA ALA A 256 -7.18 -1.63 1.08
C ALA A 256 -6.69 -0.89 -0.17
N LYS A 257 -6.42 0.41 -0.03
CA LYS A 257 -5.96 1.28 -1.12
C LYS A 257 -4.52 1.00 -1.54
N ASP A 258 -3.69 0.57 -0.59
CA ASP A 258 -2.28 0.28 -0.78
C ASP A 258 -1.78 -0.71 0.28
N ILE A 259 -0.56 -1.20 0.05
CA ILE A 259 0.10 -2.19 0.90
C ILE A 259 0.42 -1.65 2.30
N HIS A 260 0.73 -0.35 2.42
CA HIS A 260 0.99 0.26 3.72
C HIS A 260 -0.26 0.27 4.58
N GLN A 261 -1.44 0.50 3.98
CA GLN A 261 -2.72 0.39 4.66
C GLN A 261 -2.94 -1.04 5.14
N ILE A 262 -2.68 -2.07 4.33
CA ILE A 262 -2.80 -3.48 4.76
C ILE A 262 -1.90 -3.72 5.99
N SER A 263 -0.61 -3.40 5.88
CA SER A 263 0.37 -3.62 6.95
C SER A 263 -0.03 -2.93 8.26
N ARG A 264 -0.43 -1.66 8.20
CA ARG A 264 -0.90 -0.91 9.37
C ARG A 264 -2.18 -1.48 9.96
N THR A 265 -3.13 -1.88 9.11
CA THR A 265 -4.42 -2.40 9.57
C THR A 265 -4.22 -3.68 10.38
N PHE A 266 -3.43 -4.63 9.89
CA PHE A 266 -3.15 -5.86 10.64
C PHE A 266 -2.31 -5.60 11.90
N PHE A 267 -1.36 -4.67 11.86
CA PHE A 267 -0.59 -4.30 13.06
C PHE A 267 -1.47 -3.71 14.16
N ILE A 268 -2.30 -2.71 13.82
CA ILE A 268 -3.23 -2.08 14.77
C ILE A 268 -4.19 -3.13 15.32
N SER A 269 -4.73 -3.98 14.46
CA SER A 269 -5.70 -4.98 14.87
C SER A 269 -5.07 -6.10 15.71
N ALA A 270 -3.79 -6.44 15.54
CA ALA A 270 -3.07 -7.35 16.43
C ALA A 270 -3.02 -6.79 17.86
N ILE A 271 -2.77 -5.49 18.00
CA ILE A 271 -2.79 -4.79 19.29
C ILE A 271 -4.20 -4.82 19.87
N ILE A 272 -5.22 -4.42 19.11
CA ILE A 272 -6.61 -4.39 19.61
C ILE A 272 -7.13 -5.80 19.92
N CYS A 273 -6.72 -6.83 19.16
CA CYS A 273 -7.08 -8.21 19.45
C CYS A 273 -6.47 -8.67 20.76
N LEU A 274 -5.16 -8.46 20.97
CA LEU A 274 -4.52 -8.69 22.27
C LEU A 274 -5.29 -7.98 23.38
N CYS A 275 -5.75 -6.76 23.07
CA CYS A 275 -6.45 -5.93 24.02
C CYS A 275 -7.79 -6.55 24.48
N LEU A 276 -8.65 -6.88 23.51
CA LEU A 276 -9.96 -7.50 23.77
C LEU A 276 -9.81 -8.89 24.39
N SER A 277 -8.76 -9.63 24.02
CA SER A 277 -8.45 -10.92 24.63
C SER A 277 -8.18 -10.81 26.14
N VAL A 278 -7.44 -9.80 26.61
CA VAL A 278 -7.22 -9.59 28.06
C VAL A 278 -8.54 -9.31 28.79
N LEU A 279 -9.44 -8.54 28.18
CA LEU A 279 -10.78 -8.29 28.71
C LEU A 279 -11.59 -9.59 28.85
N PHE A 280 -11.55 -10.46 27.84
CA PHE A 280 -12.24 -11.75 27.89
C PHE A 280 -11.63 -12.69 28.94
N ILE A 281 -10.31 -12.72 29.07
CA ILE A 281 -9.63 -13.46 30.14
C ILE A 281 -10.16 -13.01 31.50
N TRP A 282 -10.25 -11.71 31.71
CA TRP A 282 -10.72 -11.16 32.98
C TRP A 282 -12.16 -11.57 33.27
N ILE A 283 -13.07 -11.47 32.29
CA ILE A 283 -14.46 -11.91 32.42
C ILE A 283 -14.52 -13.42 32.68
N ALA A 284 -13.71 -14.23 32.00
CA ALA A 284 -13.67 -15.67 32.21
C ALA A 284 -13.17 -16.06 33.61
N ILE A 285 -12.13 -15.39 34.12
CA ILE A 285 -11.62 -15.59 35.48
C ILE A 285 -12.70 -15.27 36.52
N LEU A 286 -13.43 -14.16 36.33
CA LEU A 286 -14.55 -13.78 37.21
C LEU A 286 -15.64 -14.85 37.28
N LEU A 287 -15.98 -15.43 36.13
CA LEU A 287 -16.98 -16.49 36.04
C LEU A 287 -16.45 -17.81 36.65
N LEU A 288 -15.15 -18.07 36.53
CA LEU A 288 -14.48 -19.27 37.07
C LEU A 288 -14.26 -19.23 38.58
N SER A 289 -14.16 -18.05 39.20
CA SER A 289 -13.95 -17.94 40.65
C SER A 289 -15.16 -18.36 41.51
N GLN A 290 -16.31 -18.63 40.89
CA GLN A 290 -17.53 -19.06 41.57
C GLN A 290 -17.64 -20.60 41.48
N ASN A 291 -17.47 -21.29 42.61
CA ASN A 291 -17.66 -22.74 42.69
C ASN A 291 -19.12 -23.13 42.36
N ALA A 292 -19.29 -24.08 41.44
CA ALA A 292 -20.45 -24.96 41.33
C ALA A 292 -21.86 -24.32 41.16
N VAL A 293 -21.97 -23.12 40.59
CA VAL A 293 -23.28 -22.62 40.12
C VAL A 293 -23.47 -23.02 38.67
N ASP A 294 -24.56 -23.74 38.40
CA ASP A 294 -24.98 -24.13 37.05
C ASP A 294 -25.02 -22.87 36.16
N SER A 295 -24.37 -22.91 34.99
CA SER A 295 -24.16 -21.73 34.12
C SER A 295 -25.46 -20.94 33.80
N SER A 296 -26.60 -21.63 33.84
CA SER A 296 -27.96 -21.11 33.70
C SER A 296 -28.42 -20.22 34.86
N GLN A 297 -28.07 -20.58 36.11
CA GLN A 297 -28.43 -19.83 37.32
C GLN A 297 -27.59 -18.56 37.47
N LEU A 298 -26.32 -18.62 37.07
CA LEU A 298 -25.40 -17.49 37.11
C LEU A 298 -25.84 -16.36 36.16
N PHE A 299 -26.21 -16.72 34.92
CA PHE A 299 -26.78 -15.75 33.97
C PHE A 299 -28.12 -15.15 34.48
N SER A 300 -28.97 -15.97 35.10
CA SER A 300 -30.21 -15.51 35.72
C SER A 300 -29.98 -14.55 36.89
N GLN A 301 -28.96 -14.75 37.73
CA GLN A 301 -28.62 -13.83 38.82
C GLN A 301 -28.17 -12.47 38.29
N ILE A 302 -27.23 -12.44 37.35
CA ILE A 302 -26.67 -11.19 36.83
C ILE A 302 -27.75 -10.38 36.07
N THR A 303 -28.60 -11.06 35.30
CA THR A 303 -29.70 -10.41 34.55
C THR A 303 -30.83 -9.89 35.43
N LYS A 304 -31.01 -10.43 36.64
CA LYS A 304 -31.97 -9.89 37.64
C LYS A 304 -31.43 -8.68 38.39
N SER A 305 -30.11 -8.58 38.56
CA SER A 305 -29.48 -7.52 39.35
C SER A 305 -29.57 -6.13 38.70
N TYR A 306 -29.65 -6.04 37.37
CA TYR A 306 -29.67 -4.76 36.65
C TYR A 306 -30.71 -4.74 35.52
N ILE A 307 -31.62 -3.77 35.58
CA ILE A 307 -32.64 -3.53 34.54
C ILE A 307 -31.94 -3.13 33.22
N GLY A 308 -32.33 -3.74 32.09
CA GLY A 308 -31.76 -3.41 30.78
C GLY A 308 -30.47 -4.16 30.42
N PHE A 309 -29.86 -4.86 31.40
CA PHE A 309 -28.60 -5.57 31.20
C PHE A 309 -28.74 -6.77 30.24
N LYS A 310 -29.88 -7.48 30.33
CA LYS A 310 -30.18 -8.61 29.44
C LYS A 310 -30.24 -8.14 27.98
N GLY A 311 -30.89 -7.00 27.73
CA GLY A 311 -30.97 -6.36 26.41
C GLY A 311 -29.62 -5.90 25.88
N LEU A 312 -28.73 -5.40 26.75
CA LEU A 312 -27.35 -5.00 26.38
C LEU A 312 -26.50 -6.20 25.95
N ILE A 313 -26.49 -7.30 26.72
CA ILE A 313 -25.75 -8.52 26.37
C ILE A 313 -26.24 -9.07 25.04
N VAL A 314 -27.56 -9.23 24.88
CA VAL A 314 -28.15 -9.78 23.65
C VAL A 314 -27.88 -8.85 22.47
N GLY A 315 -27.95 -7.53 22.66
CA GLY A 315 -27.56 -6.55 21.65
C GLY A 315 -26.10 -6.71 21.19
N VAL A 316 -25.15 -6.89 22.12
CA VAL A 316 -23.73 -7.12 21.79
C VAL A 316 -23.50 -8.42 21.04
N ILE A 317 -24.07 -9.51 21.53
CA ILE A 317 -23.93 -10.83 20.90
C ILE A 317 -24.53 -10.79 19.49
N MET A 318 -25.70 -10.15 19.34
CA MET A 318 -26.31 -9.94 18.04
C MET A 318 -25.48 -9.05 17.13
N ALA A 319 -24.85 -7.98 17.64
CA ALA A 319 -23.92 -7.16 16.85
C ALA A 319 -22.82 -8.00 16.21
N MET A 320 -22.22 -8.90 16.98
CA MET A 320 -21.14 -9.78 16.53
C MET A 320 -21.63 -10.84 15.51
N ILE A 321 -22.83 -11.39 15.72
CA ILE A 321 -23.50 -12.34 14.80
C ILE A 321 -23.77 -11.66 13.46
N ILE A 322 -24.38 -10.47 13.52
CA ILE A 322 -24.79 -9.65 12.39
C ILE A 322 -23.57 -9.26 11.53
N SER A 323 -22.51 -8.74 12.16
CA SER A 323 -21.21 -8.45 11.53
C SER A 323 -20.65 -9.65 10.76
N SER A 324 -20.50 -10.78 11.46
CA SER A 324 -19.89 -11.98 10.88
C SER A 324 -20.72 -12.53 9.73
N THR A 325 -22.05 -12.56 9.88
CA THR A 325 -22.97 -13.09 8.87
C THR A 325 -22.90 -12.27 7.58
N ASN A 326 -22.90 -10.94 7.68
CA ASN A 326 -22.75 -10.06 6.53
C ASN A 326 -21.48 -10.31 5.75
N SER A 327 -20.36 -10.38 6.47
CA SER A 327 -19.04 -10.67 5.91
C SER A 327 -19.08 -11.91 5.03
N TYR A 328 -19.65 -13.00 5.53
CA TYR A 328 -19.67 -14.28 4.83
C TYR A 328 -20.67 -14.29 3.67
N ILE A 329 -21.86 -13.66 3.81
CA ILE A 329 -22.83 -13.54 2.72
C ILE A 329 -22.21 -12.80 1.53
N ASN A 330 -21.54 -11.67 1.79
CA ASN A 330 -20.96 -10.85 0.74
C ASN A 330 -19.84 -11.61 -0.02
N VAL A 331 -18.92 -12.22 0.72
CA VAL A 331 -17.82 -13.02 0.15
C VAL A 331 -18.35 -14.15 -0.73
N ALA A 332 -19.31 -14.94 -0.22
CA ALA A 332 -19.88 -16.06 -0.95
C ALA A 332 -20.62 -15.61 -2.22
N THR A 333 -21.31 -14.46 -2.14
CA THR A 333 -21.98 -13.84 -3.28
C THR A 333 -20.97 -13.46 -4.37
N VAL A 334 -19.88 -12.79 -3.99
CA VAL A 334 -18.82 -12.41 -4.93
C VAL A 334 -18.18 -13.66 -5.54
N SER A 335 -17.82 -14.65 -4.72
CA SER A 335 -17.22 -15.90 -5.19
C SER A 335 -18.12 -16.65 -6.18
N LEU A 336 -19.43 -16.75 -5.92
CA LEU A 336 -20.34 -17.41 -6.84
C LEU A 336 -20.51 -16.59 -8.13
N MET A 337 -20.84 -15.31 -8.00
CA MET A 337 -21.24 -14.52 -9.16
C MET A 337 -20.08 -14.16 -10.08
N TYR A 338 -18.93 -13.82 -9.50
CA TYR A 338 -17.75 -13.40 -10.24
C TYR A 338 -16.91 -14.59 -10.70
N ASP A 339 -16.63 -15.55 -9.82
CA ASP A 339 -15.67 -16.62 -10.13
C ASP A 339 -16.29 -17.85 -10.82
N ILE A 340 -17.57 -18.14 -10.58
CA ILE A 340 -18.26 -19.30 -11.17
C ILE A 340 -19.19 -18.86 -12.29
N CYS A 341 -20.19 -18.03 -11.97
CA CYS A 341 -21.23 -17.65 -12.94
C CYS A 341 -20.77 -16.61 -13.97
N LYS A 342 -19.67 -15.88 -13.69
CA LYS A 342 -19.13 -14.79 -14.52
C LYS A 342 -20.17 -13.73 -14.92
N LYS A 343 -21.20 -13.49 -14.09
CA LYS A 343 -22.20 -12.43 -14.33
C LYS A 343 -21.85 -11.20 -13.49
N THR A 344 -21.91 -10.03 -14.11
CA THR A 344 -21.52 -8.74 -13.49
C THR A 344 -22.70 -7.87 -13.06
N SER A 345 -23.94 -8.29 -13.34
CA SER A 345 -25.15 -7.53 -13.01
C SER A 345 -25.51 -7.63 -11.52
N LEU A 346 -25.76 -6.48 -10.92
CA LEU A 346 -26.09 -6.30 -9.51
C LEU A 346 -27.34 -7.06 -9.07
N ARG A 347 -28.36 -7.16 -9.95
CA ARG A 347 -29.60 -7.86 -9.63
C ARG A 347 -29.34 -9.33 -9.29
N TYR A 348 -28.42 -9.98 -10.02
CA TYR A 348 -28.05 -11.36 -9.72
C TYR A 348 -27.29 -11.46 -8.40
N SER A 349 -26.39 -10.51 -8.09
CA SER A 349 -25.71 -10.47 -6.80
C SER A 349 -26.69 -10.38 -5.62
N TYR A 350 -27.74 -9.56 -5.72
CA TYR A 350 -28.76 -9.44 -4.67
C TYR A 350 -29.53 -10.74 -4.45
N VAL A 351 -30.02 -11.36 -5.54
CA VAL A 351 -30.74 -12.64 -5.47
C VAL A 351 -29.83 -13.74 -4.90
N THR A 352 -28.57 -13.79 -5.33
CA THR A 352 -27.60 -14.76 -4.83
C THR A 352 -27.31 -14.57 -3.35
N ALA A 353 -27.15 -13.33 -2.87
CA ALA A 353 -26.95 -13.05 -1.45
C ALA A 353 -28.12 -13.55 -0.61
N ILE A 354 -29.35 -13.35 -1.08
CA ILE A 354 -30.57 -13.85 -0.43
C ILE A 354 -30.57 -15.38 -0.36
N ILE A 355 -30.31 -16.05 -1.50
CA ILE A 355 -30.28 -17.52 -1.57
C ILE A 355 -29.22 -18.10 -0.64
N ILE A 356 -28.00 -17.55 -0.65
CA ILE A 356 -26.90 -18.02 0.22
C ILE A 356 -27.26 -17.86 1.69
N GLY A 357 -27.84 -16.71 2.06
CA GLY A 357 -28.32 -16.47 3.42
C GLY A 357 -29.39 -17.48 3.85
N LEU A 358 -30.38 -17.73 2.99
CA LEU A 358 -31.46 -18.70 3.26
C LEU A 358 -30.93 -20.13 3.38
N ILE A 359 -29.98 -20.53 2.54
CA ILE A 359 -29.33 -21.86 2.65
C ILE A 359 -28.64 -21.99 4.01
N GLY A 360 -27.87 -20.97 4.42
CA GLY A 360 -27.23 -20.96 5.73
C GLY A 360 -28.24 -21.04 6.88
N PHE A 361 -29.36 -20.30 6.78
CA PHE A 361 -30.45 -20.36 7.75
C PHE A 361 -31.10 -21.75 7.83
N VAL A 362 -31.44 -22.37 6.69
CA VAL A 362 -32.02 -23.72 6.67
C VAL A 362 -31.07 -24.74 7.29
N ILE A 363 -29.77 -24.68 6.96
CA ILE A 363 -28.77 -25.58 7.56
C ILE A 363 -28.74 -25.39 9.09
N SER A 364 -28.82 -24.15 9.58
CA SER A 364 -28.77 -23.85 11.03
C SER A 364 -29.87 -24.52 11.86
N LEU A 365 -31.03 -24.82 11.25
CA LEU A 365 -32.14 -25.52 11.89
C LEU A 365 -31.82 -27.01 12.16
N TYR A 366 -30.86 -27.57 11.43
CA TYR A 366 -30.45 -28.97 11.55
C TYR A 366 -29.08 -29.15 12.22
N THR A 367 -28.31 -28.07 12.41
CA THR A 367 -27.01 -28.14 13.07
C THR A 367 -27.16 -28.37 14.57
N LYS A 368 -26.60 -29.46 15.09
CA LYS A 368 -26.54 -29.73 16.53
C LYS A 368 -25.14 -29.52 17.13
N ASP A 369 -24.08 -29.65 16.32
CA ASP A 369 -22.69 -29.58 16.78
C ASP A 369 -21.90 -28.50 16.01
N LEU A 370 -21.91 -27.29 16.57
CA LEU A 370 -21.26 -26.11 15.98
C LEU A 370 -19.75 -26.25 15.88
N ILE A 371 -19.11 -26.86 16.89
CA ILE A 371 -17.66 -26.97 16.99
C ILE A 371 -17.14 -27.88 15.90
N ASN A 372 -17.78 -29.03 15.68
CA ASN A 372 -17.34 -29.97 14.66
C ASN A 372 -17.52 -29.40 13.24
N ILE A 373 -18.59 -28.64 12.96
CA ILE A 373 -18.77 -27.95 11.67
C ILE A 373 -17.67 -26.90 11.46
N PHE A 374 -17.40 -26.07 12.47
CA PHE A 374 -16.32 -25.06 12.41
C PHE A 374 -14.97 -25.71 12.08
N LEU A 375 -14.64 -26.80 12.79
CA LEU A 375 -13.35 -27.48 12.65
C LEU A 375 -13.24 -28.20 11.31
N LEU A 376 -14.32 -28.83 10.84
CA LEU A 376 -14.38 -29.48 9.53
C LEU A 376 -14.10 -28.47 8.42
N LEU A 377 -14.82 -27.36 8.39
CA LEU A 377 -14.63 -26.34 7.36
C LEU A 377 -13.21 -25.76 7.39
N THR A 378 -12.66 -25.54 8.59
CA THR A 378 -11.30 -25.03 8.76
C THR A 378 -10.25 -26.05 8.32
N SER A 379 -10.48 -27.34 8.58
CA SER A 379 -9.61 -28.43 8.12
C SER A 379 -9.55 -28.57 6.60
N ILE A 380 -10.58 -28.12 5.88
CA ILE A 380 -10.60 -28.11 4.42
C ILE A 380 -9.94 -26.84 3.88
N TYR A 381 -10.34 -25.66 4.37
CA TYR A 381 -9.91 -24.38 3.79
C TYR A 381 -8.42 -24.11 4.01
N LEU A 382 -7.90 -24.35 5.21
CA LEU A 382 -6.51 -24.00 5.56
C LEU A 382 -5.47 -24.78 4.73
N PRO A 383 -5.53 -26.13 4.63
CA PRO A 383 -4.57 -26.90 3.84
C PRO A 383 -4.70 -26.66 2.33
N ILE A 384 -5.93 -26.59 1.82
CA ILE A 384 -6.19 -26.57 0.37
C ILE A 384 -5.95 -25.19 -0.23
N ILE A 385 -6.30 -24.12 0.48
CA ILE A 385 -6.28 -22.75 -0.06
C ILE A 385 -5.22 -21.89 0.62
N THR A 386 -5.27 -21.76 1.96
CA THR A 386 -4.44 -20.79 2.67
C THR A 386 -2.95 -21.05 2.50
N LEU A 387 -2.49 -22.29 2.63
CA LEU A 387 -1.05 -22.60 2.49
C LEU A 387 -0.51 -22.37 1.07
N PRO A 388 -1.12 -22.92 0.00
CA PRO A 388 -0.72 -22.60 -1.37
C PRO A 388 -0.77 -21.09 -1.67
N LEU A 389 -1.75 -20.37 -1.13
CA LEU A 389 -1.84 -18.92 -1.26
C LEU A 389 -0.67 -18.19 -0.57
N ILE A 390 -0.25 -18.62 0.62
CA ILE A 390 0.94 -18.07 1.29
C ILE A 390 2.18 -18.31 0.44
N LEU A 391 2.37 -19.52 -0.09
CA LEU A 391 3.49 -19.83 -0.98
C LEU A 391 3.47 -18.95 -2.24
N LEU A 392 2.30 -18.74 -2.83
CA LEU A 392 2.11 -17.85 -3.98
C LEU A 392 2.48 -16.41 -3.65
N ILE A 393 2.07 -15.88 -2.48
CA ILE A 393 2.46 -14.55 -1.99
C ILE A 393 3.98 -14.45 -1.83
N TYR A 394 4.64 -15.55 -1.46
CA TYR A 394 6.09 -15.61 -1.36
C TYR A 394 6.82 -15.77 -2.71
N GLY A 395 6.09 -15.88 -3.82
CA GLY A 395 6.64 -15.94 -5.17
C GLY A 395 6.79 -17.35 -5.73
N PHE A 396 6.26 -18.37 -5.03
CA PHE A 396 6.24 -19.74 -5.53
C PHE A 396 5.05 -19.94 -6.48
N LYS A 397 5.34 -20.16 -7.76
CA LYS A 397 4.33 -20.47 -8.79
C LYS A 397 4.54 -21.90 -9.29
N SER A 398 3.45 -22.64 -9.43
CA SER A 398 3.44 -24.04 -9.90
C SER A 398 2.26 -24.26 -10.85
N THR A 399 1.98 -25.50 -11.22
CA THR A 399 0.88 -25.82 -12.16
C THR A 399 -0.40 -26.25 -11.42
N ALA A 400 -1.53 -26.27 -12.13
CA ALA A 400 -2.78 -26.82 -11.59
C ALA A 400 -2.61 -28.26 -11.08
N LYS A 401 -1.80 -29.05 -11.78
CA LYS A 401 -1.61 -30.49 -11.51
C LYS A 401 -1.05 -30.71 -10.11
N THR A 402 0.01 -30.00 -9.74
CA THR A 402 0.63 -30.12 -8.41
C THR A 402 -0.29 -29.62 -7.32
N PHE A 403 -1.00 -28.52 -7.57
CA PHE A 403 -2.01 -27.98 -6.66
C PHE A 403 -3.09 -29.03 -6.35
N PHE A 404 -3.64 -29.69 -7.37
CA PHE A 404 -4.63 -30.76 -7.18
C PHE A 404 -4.06 -31.99 -6.46
N ILE A 405 -2.81 -32.39 -6.74
CA ILE A 405 -2.15 -33.49 -6.03
C ILE A 405 -2.07 -33.18 -4.53
N GLY A 406 -1.63 -31.98 -4.16
CA GLY A 406 -1.61 -31.53 -2.77
C GLY A 406 -3.01 -31.48 -2.14
N ALA A 407 -4.00 -30.93 -2.87
CA ALA A 407 -5.37 -30.82 -2.38
C ALA A 407 -6.02 -32.20 -2.12
N VAL A 408 -5.82 -33.16 -3.03
CA VAL A 408 -6.32 -34.53 -2.87
C VAL A 408 -5.64 -35.23 -1.71
N ALA A 409 -4.32 -35.09 -1.55
CA ALA A 409 -3.59 -35.67 -0.43
C ALA A 409 -4.08 -35.12 0.92
N ALA A 410 -4.38 -33.81 0.99
CA ALA A 410 -4.96 -33.18 2.17
C ALA A 410 -6.36 -33.73 2.49
N LEU A 411 -7.23 -33.86 1.48
CA LEU A 411 -8.58 -34.42 1.65
C LEU A 411 -8.54 -35.87 2.12
N LEU A 412 -7.68 -36.69 1.51
CA LEU A 412 -7.48 -38.09 1.93
C LEU A 412 -6.99 -38.17 3.38
N THR A 413 -6.12 -37.24 3.80
CA THR A 413 -5.66 -37.16 5.19
C THR A 413 -6.83 -36.86 6.14
N ILE A 414 -7.69 -35.90 5.79
CA ILE A 414 -8.87 -35.54 6.61
C ILE A 414 -9.82 -36.73 6.72
N ILE A 415 -10.09 -37.41 5.60
CA ILE A 415 -10.94 -38.60 5.55
C ILE A 415 -10.34 -39.73 6.40
N ALA A 416 -9.04 -40.00 6.27
CA ALA A 416 -8.35 -40.99 7.09
C ALA A 416 -8.44 -40.66 8.58
N TRP A 417 -8.30 -39.38 8.94
CA TRP A 417 -8.43 -38.94 10.33
C TRP A 417 -9.82 -39.21 10.93
N GLN A 418 -10.86 -39.14 10.09
CA GLN A 418 -12.23 -39.46 10.47
C GLN A 418 -12.47 -40.97 10.51
N LEU A 419 -12.07 -41.70 9.47
CA LEU A 419 -12.30 -43.15 9.35
C LEU A 419 -11.62 -43.95 10.47
N PHE A 420 -10.39 -43.56 10.84
CA PHE A 420 -9.61 -44.26 11.86
C PHE A 420 -9.76 -43.64 13.25
N SER A 421 -10.66 -42.68 13.44
CA SER A 421 -10.87 -41.97 14.72
C SER A 421 -9.56 -41.46 15.35
N LEU A 422 -8.59 -41.04 14.52
CA LEU A 422 -7.25 -40.65 14.98
C LEU A 422 -7.28 -39.46 15.93
N ARG A 423 -8.34 -38.64 15.88
CA ARG A 423 -8.59 -37.59 16.88
C ARG A 423 -8.68 -38.15 18.30
N GLN A 424 -9.37 -39.28 18.50
CA GLN A 424 -9.55 -39.88 19.83
C GLN A 424 -8.26 -40.55 20.32
N ILE A 425 -7.43 -41.04 19.40
CA ILE A 425 -6.20 -41.78 19.71
C ILE A 425 -5.02 -40.82 19.96
N ILE A 426 -4.86 -39.81 19.12
CA ILE A 426 -3.68 -38.92 19.08
C ILE A 426 -3.99 -37.57 19.75
N GLY A 427 -5.26 -37.20 19.92
CA GLY A 427 -5.67 -35.91 20.50
C GLY A 427 -5.45 -34.71 19.58
N ILE A 428 -5.07 -34.92 18.31
CA ILE A 428 -4.74 -33.87 17.34
C ILE A 428 -5.86 -33.76 16.29
N TYR A 429 -6.24 -32.53 15.93
CA TYR A 429 -7.17 -32.25 14.83
C TYR A 429 -6.50 -32.43 13.46
N PRO A 430 -7.24 -32.85 12.41
CA PRO A 430 -6.67 -33.12 11.08
C PRO A 430 -6.10 -31.87 10.38
N ILE A 431 -6.32 -30.68 10.93
CA ILE A 431 -5.95 -29.40 10.31
C ILE A 431 -4.44 -29.32 10.02
N LEU A 432 -3.60 -29.49 11.04
CA LEU A 432 -2.14 -29.36 10.89
C LEU A 432 -1.53 -30.54 10.11
N PRO A 433 -1.90 -31.82 10.36
CA PRO A 433 -1.44 -32.94 9.55
C PRO A 433 -1.81 -32.80 8.06
N ALA A 434 -3.05 -32.44 7.74
CA ALA A 434 -3.48 -32.25 6.36
C ALA A 434 -2.75 -31.07 5.69
N ALA A 435 -2.46 -30.01 6.45
CA ALA A 435 -1.66 -28.87 6.00
C ALA A 435 -0.23 -29.28 5.63
N ILE A 436 0.42 -30.07 6.49
CA ILE A 436 1.78 -30.60 6.24
C ILE A 436 1.77 -31.53 5.04
N ILE A 437 0.82 -32.47 4.96
CA ILE A 437 0.71 -33.41 3.84
C ILE A 437 0.44 -32.67 2.52
N ASN A 438 -0.45 -31.67 2.52
CA ASN A 438 -0.66 -30.81 1.36
C ASN A 438 0.67 -30.21 0.88
N LEU A 439 1.43 -29.59 1.79
CA LEU A 439 2.68 -28.92 1.48
C LEU A 439 3.71 -29.89 0.90
N ILE A 440 3.87 -31.07 1.52
CA ILE A 440 4.79 -32.12 1.07
C ILE A 440 4.44 -32.58 -0.33
N PHE A 441 3.17 -32.92 -0.58
CA PHE A 441 2.73 -33.40 -1.90
C PHE A 441 2.73 -32.30 -2.95
N PHE A 442 2.38 -31.07 -2.59
CA PHE A 442 2.37 -29.92 -3.49
C PHE A 442 3.78 -29.55 -3.95
N LEU A 443 4.73 -29.37 -3.02
CA LEU A 443 6.12 -29.06 -3.33
C LEU A 443 6.84 -30.27 -3.92
N GLY A 444 6.66 -31.46 -3.34
CA GLY A 444 7.27 -32.70 -3.80
C GLY A 444 6.88 -33.02 -5.24
N SER A 445 5.59 -32.98 -5.57
CA SER A 445 5.14 -33.23 -6.95
C SER A 445 5.63 -32.17 -7.93
N HIS A 446 5.82 -30.92 -7.51
CA HIS A 446 6.41 -29.87 -8.36
C HIS A 446 7.83 -30.23 -8.79
N TYR A 447 8.69 -30.61 -7.85
CA TYR A 447 10.08 -30.95 -8.15
C TYR A 447 10.22 -32.32 -8.84
N ILE A 448 9.47 -33.33 -8.41
CA ILE A 448 9.50 -34.68 -8.99
C ILE A 448 9.01 -34.66 -10.44
N LEU A 449 7.91 -33.96 -10.72
CA LEU A 449 7.33 -33.86 -12.06
C LEU A 449 7.95 -32.73 -12.90
N LYS A 450 9.04 -32.11 -12.44
CA LYS A 450 9.78 -31.02 -13.10
C LYS A 450 8.86 -29.94 -13.68
N GLN A 451 7.88 -29.51 -12.88
CA GLN A 451 6.88 -28.56 -13.34
C GLN A 451 7.50 -27.16 -13.50
N PRO A 452 7.08 -26.36 -14.50
CA PRO A 452 7.60 -25.02 -14.71
C PRO A 452 7.24 -24.10 -13.54
N GLY A 453 8.13 -23.15 -13.21
CA GLY A 453 7.95 -22.18 -12.12
C GLY A 453 8.96 -22.37 -10.99
N GLY A 454 8.49 -22.31 -9.75
CA GLY A 454 9.28 -22.37 -8.53
C GLY A 454 9.46 -21.01 -7.83
N PHE A 455 10.34 -20.96 -6.83
CA PHE A 455 10.72 -19.73 -6.14
C PHE A 455 11.58 -18.85 -7.07
N GLY A 456 11.07 -17.68 -7.45
CA GLY A 456 11.79 -16.72 -8.31
C GLY A 456 11.00 -16.17 -9.49
N SER A 457 9.77 -16.68 -9.73
CA SER A 457 8.92 -16.23 -10.85
C SER A 457 8.40 -14.78 -10.71
N LEU A 458 8.33 -14.27 -9.47
CA LEU A 458 7.98 -12.87 -9.17
C LEU A 458 9.22 -12.14 -8.67
N LYS A 459 9.64 -11.06 -9.37
CA LYS A 459 10.69 -10.16 -8.87
C LYS A 459 10.24 -9.61 -7.50
N GLU A 460 11.16 -9.56 -6.53
CA GLU A 460 10.85 -9.00 -5.21
C GLU A 460 10.27 -7.59 -5.39
N PRO A 461 9.05 -7.32 -4.89
CA PRO A 461 8.37 -6.06 -5.13
C PRO A 461 9.22 -4.87 -4.65
N LEU A 462 9.19 -3.76 -5.40
CA LEU A 462 9.90 -2.53 -5.03
C LEU A 462 9.50 -2.08 -3.62
N SER A 463 8.23 -2.23 -3.27
CA SER A 463 7.68 -1.97 -1.93
C SER A 463 8.38 -2.75 -0.82
N VAL A 464 8.70 -4.04 -1.03
CA VAL A 464 9.43 -4.87 -0.06
C VAL A 464 10.86 -4.35 0.14
N ARG A 465 11.54 -3.97 -0.95
CA ARG A 465 12.91 -3.41 -0.88
C ARG A 465 12.93 -2.06 -0.15
N LEU A 466 11.99 -1.18 -0.46
CA LEU A 466 11.82 0.11 0.21
C LEU A 466 11.51 -0.06 1.70
N ILE A 467 10.59 -0.98 2.06
CA ILE A 467 10.25 -1.27 3.46
C ILE A 467 11.43 -1.86 4.22
N LYS A 468 12.23 -2.76 3.63
CA LYS A 468 13.45 -3.29 4.24
C LYS A 468 14.47 -2.19 4.51
N GLN A 469 14.70 -1.29 3.54
CA GLN A 469 15.59 -0.14 3.72
C GLN A 469 15.07 0.83 4.78
N GLU A 470 13.77 1.14 4.78
CA GLU A 470 13.14 1.98 5.80
C GLU A 470 13.27 1.37 7.20
N ARG A 471 13.02 0.06 7.38
CA ARG A 471 13.16 -0.61 8.69
C ARG A 471 14.58 -0.51 9.21
N ARG A 472 15.58 -0.78 8.36
CA ARG A 472 17.00 -0.66 8.71
C ARG A 472 17.37 0.79 9.07
N ARG A 473 16.89 1.77 8.31
CA ARG A 473 17.07 3.21 8.62
C ARG A 473 16.37 3.61 9.93
N ARG A 474 15.15 3.15 10.19
CA ARG A 474 14.39 3.45 11.42
C ARG A 474 15.08 2.87 12.64
N PHE A 475 15.55 1.63 12.58
CA PHE A 475 16.27 0.99 13.69
C PHE A 475 17.57 1.73 14.03
N LEU A 476 18.38 2.07 13.03
CA LEU A 476 19.59 2.87 13.20
C LEU A 476 19.30 4.31 13.66
N GLY A 477 18.20 4.89 13.19
CA GLY A 477 17.74 6.22 13.59
C GLY A 477 17.23 6.29 15.02
N LEU A 478 16.60 5.21 15.53
CA LEU A 478 16.10 5.13 16.90
C LEU A 478 17.23 5.28 17.93
N PHE A 479 18.35 4.56 17.72
CA PHE A 479 19.53 4.69 18.59
C PHE A 479 20.16 6.09 18.55
N ARG A 480 20.20 6.74 17.37
CA ARG A 480 20.68 8.13 17.26
C ARG A 480 19.74 9.12 17.94
N LEU A 481 18.42 8.93 17.80
CA LEU A 481 17.41 9.79 18.40
C LEU A 481 17.43 9.71 19.94
N ILE A 482 17.64 8.52 20.50
CA ILE A 482 17.78 8.34 21.95
C ILE A 482 19.07 8.99 22.46
N LYS A 483 20.20 8.78 21.77
CA LYS A 483 21.51 9.32 22.19
C LYS A 483 21.58 10.86 22.13
N ASN A 484 20.88 11.49 21.18
CA ASN A 484 20.90 12.94 20.97
C ASN A 484 19.54 13.60 21.34
N PHE A 485 18.75 12.97 22.21
CA PHE A 485 17.44 13.49 22.57
C PHE A 485 17.58 14.80 23.35
N ASN A 486 17.00 15.89 22.82
CA ASN A 486 16.89 17.16 23.53
C ASN A 486 15.41 17.48 23.77
N PRO A 487 14.94 17.54 25.03
CA PRO A 487 13.53 17.74 25.36
C PRO A 487 12.99 19.08 24.87
N LEU A 488 13.78 20.17 24.91
CA LEU A 488 13.36 21.49 24.43
C LEU A 488 13.11 21.51 22.92
N ILE A 489 13.99 20.87 22.14
CA ILE A 489 13.82 20.75 20.68
C ILE A 489 12.60 19.89 20.37
N TYR A 490 12.42 18.80 21.12
CA TYR A 490 11.28 17.92 20.95
C TYR A 490 9.95 18.63 21.25
N TRP A 491 9.86 19.33 22.39
CA TRP A 491 8.66 20.06 22.79
C TRP A 491 8.32 21.21 21.83
N ASN A 492 9.32 21.93 21.34
CA ASN A 492 9.14 22.96 20.31
C ASN A 492 8.51 22.39 19.03
N ASN A 493 8.84 21.15 18.67
CA ASN A 493 8.28 20.47 17.51
C ASN A 493 6.87 19.91 17.74
N THR A 494 6.37 19.91 18.99
CA THR A 494 5.03 19.45 19.37
C THR A 494 4.04 20.60 19.64
N LEU A 495 4.47 21.84 19.46
CA LEU A 495 3.62 23.01 19.62
C LEU A 495 2.50 23.06 18.55
N PRO A 496 1.26 23.41 18.93
CA PRO A 496 0.17 23.71 18.01
C PRO A 496 0.55 24.74 16.96
N ARG A 497 0.05 24.54 15.72
CA ARG A 497 0.25 25.50 14.62
C ARG A 497 -0.59 26.78 14.77
N GLN A 498 -1.75 26.67 15.41
CA GLN A 498 -2.68 27.77 15.63
C GLN A 498 -2.65 28.17 17.10
N GLU A 499 -2.39 29.45 17.38
CA GLU A 499 -2.24 29.97 18.75
C GLU A 499 -3.53 29.82 19.59
N ILE A 500 -4.70 29.91 18.96
CA ILE A 500 -5.99 29.67 19.63
C ILE A 500 -6.08 28.29 20.29
N THR A 501 -5.34 27.29 19.79
CA THR A 501 -5.30 25.95 20.38
C THR A 501 -4.81 25.96 21.83
N TYR A 502 -3.88 26.87 22.18
CA TYR A 502 -3.42 27.02 23.56
C TYR A 502 -4.57 27.40 24.48
N SER A 503 -5.39 28.37 24.06
CA SER A 503 -6.53 28.83 24.85
C SER A 503 -7.58 27.74 25.04
N TYR A 504 -7.91 26.95 24.01
CA TYR A 504 -8.85 25.85 24.15
C TYR A 504 -8.35 24.77 25.14
N VAL A 505 -7.07 24.42 25.07
CA VAL A 505 -6.47 23.45 26.02
C VAL A 505 -6.44 24.02 27.43
N GLY A 506 -6.12 25.30 27.60
CA GLY A 506 -6.14 25.97 28.90
C GLY A 506 -7.53 25.98 29.54
N ILE A 507 -8.59 26.32 28.78
CA ILE A 507 -9.99 26.27 29.25
C ILE A 507 -10.38 24.83 29.62
N PHE A 508 -10.02 23.86 28.77
CA PHE A 508 -10.33 22.47 29.02
C PHE A 508 -9.68 21.94 30.31
N ILE A 509 -8.39 22.22 30.52
CA ILE A 509 -7.66 21.84 31.74
C ILE A 509 -8.35 22.40 32.98
N LEU A 510 -8.74 23.68 32.93
CA LEU A 510 -9.44 24.34 34.01
C LEU A 510 -10.74 23.60 34.33
N ILE A 511 -11.63 23.40 33.35
CA ILE A 511 -12.91 22.71 33.55
C ILE A 511 -12.69 21.28 34.07
N SER A 512 -11.82 20.51 33.42
CA SER A 512 -11.61 19.10 33.75
C SER A 512 -11.08 18.91 35.18
N ILE A 513 -9.98 19.57 35.54
CA ILE A 513 -9.36 19.36 36.85
C ILE A 513 -10.22 19.94 37.97
N PHE A 514 -10.81 21.12 37.80
CA PHE A 514 -11.69 21.70 38.82
C PHE A 514 -12.95 20.87 39.04
N SER A 515 -13.55 20.32 37.97
CA SER A 515 -14.66 19.38 38.11
C SER A 515 -14.26 18.14 38.91
N SER A 516 -13.08 17.57 38.63
CA SER A 516 -12.55 16.40 39.35
C SER A 516 -12.28 16.70 40.83
N LEU A 517 -11.70 17.87 41.13
CA LEU A 517 -11.45 18.32 42.50
C LEU A 517 -12.75 18.53 43.29
N TYR A 518 -13.73 19.21 42.69
CA TYR A 518 -15.01 19.50 43.34
C TYR A 518 -15.83 18.22 43.62
N LEU A 519 -15.71 17.21 42.76
CA LEU A 519 -16.39 15.92 42.91
C LEU A 519 -15.68 14.97 43.88
N THR A 520 -14.52 15.34 44.42
CA THR A 520 -13.78 14.51 45.37
C THR A 520 -14.33 14.70 46.78
N PRO A 521 -14.61 13.63 47.55
CA PRO A 521 -15.16 13.75 48.90
C PRO A 521 -14.29 14.62 49.83
N ASN A 522 -14.89 15.56 50.53
CA ASN A 522 -14.19 16.52 51.41
C ASN A 522 -13.30 15.84 52.47
N SER A 523 -13.70 14.67 52.98
CA SER A 523 -12.91 13.91 53.96
C SER A 523 -11.53 13.50 53.42
N ARG A 524 -11.44 13.14 52.14
CA ARG A 524 -10.18 12.76 51.48
C ARG A 524 -9.31 13.96 51.14
N ILE A 525 -9.92 15.11 50.82
CA ILE A 525 -9.20 16.35 50.56
C ILE A 525 -8.51 16.85 51.83
N MET A 526 -9.20 16.79 52.98
CA MET A 526 -8.64 17.27 54.25
C MET A 526 -7.44 16.46 54.73
N ASN A 527 -7.40 15.14 54.47
CA ASN A 527 -6.26 14.29 54.86
C ASN A 527 -4.96 14.67 54.13
N HIS A 528 -5.04 15.25 52.92
CA HIS A 528 -3.87 15.57 52.09
C HIS A 528 -3.96 16.95 51.44
N LEU A 529 -4.43 17.93 52.22
CA LEU A 529 -4.74 19.29 51.76
C LEU A 529 -3.60 19.95 50.97
N ASN A 530 -2.35 19.74 51.41
CA ASN A 530 -1.16 20.31 50.77
C ASN A 530 -1.00 19.86 49.30
N ILE A 531 -1.27 18.60 49.00
CA ILE A 531 -1.12 18.05 47.64
C ILE A 531 -2.25 18.55 46.74
N TYR A 532 -3.49 18.57 47.24
CA TYR A 532 -4.62 19.14 46.50
C TYR A 532 -4.45 20.64 46.23
N ASN A 533 -3.87 21.40 47.16
CA ASN A 533 -3.53 22.81 46.94
C ASN A 533 -2.45 23.00 45.87
N ILE A 534 -1.44 22.13 45.81
CA ILE A 534 -0.44 22.16 44.74
C ILE A 534 -1.11 21.92 43.38
N ILE A 535 -1.97 20.90 43.27
CA ILE A 535 -2.72 20.61 42.04
C ILE A 535 -3.58 21.81 41.65
N TYR A 536 -4.31 22.41 42.60
CA TYR A 536 -5.14 23.59 42.41
C TYR A 536 -4.34 24.75 41.81
N HIS A 537 -3.26 25.16 42.47
CA HIS A 537 -2.46 26.32 42.05
C HIS A 537 -1.73 26.08 40.73
N CYS A 538 -1.13 24.89 40.54
CA CYS A 538 -0.48 24.56 39.27
C CYS A 538 -1.47 24.58 38.10
N THR A 539 -2.69 24.07 38.29
CA THR A 539 -3.74 24.07 37.26
C THR A 539 -4.17 25.49 36.91
N LEU A 540 -4.38 26.35 37.91
CA LEU A 540 -4.80 27.73 37.70
C LEU A 540 -3.73 28.53 36.95
N VAL A 541 -2.46 28.44 37.38
CA VAL A 541 -1.35 29.18 36.75
C VAL A 541 -1.14 28.74 35.30
N THR A 542 -1.09 27.43 35.05
CA THR A 542 -0.86 26.90 33.70
C THR A 542 -2.02 27.20 32.75
N SER A 543 -3.27 27.05 33.20
CA SER A 543 -4.45 27.38 32.38
C SER A 543 -4.52 28.86 32.06
N ALA A 544 -4.28 29.75 33.05
CA ALA A 544 -4.26 31.20 32.83
C ALA A 544 -3.19 31.61 31.80
N ILE A 545 -2.00 31.03 31.88
CA ILE A 545 -0.91 31.28 30.92
C ILE A 545 -1.31 30.82 29.51
N LEU A 546 -1.86 29.61 29.36
CA LEU A 546 -2.27 29.10 28.06
C LEU A 546 -3.44 29.88 27.44
N ILE A 547 -4.42 30.31 28.26
CA ILE A 547 -5.58 31.10 27.83
C ILE A 547 -5.14 32.46 27.31
N THR A 548 -4.25 33.13 28.06
CA THR A 548 -3.82 34.50 27.76
C THR A 548 -2.67 34.60 26.77
N TYR A 549 -1.95 33.50 26.49
CA TYR A 549 -0.77 33.51 25.61
C TYR A 549 -0.97 34.21 24.25
N PRO A 550 -2.09 34.01 23.51
CA PRO A 550 -2.31 34.71 22.25
C PRO A 550 -2.44 36.24 22.39
N LEU A 551 -2.73 36.74 23.60
CA LEU A 551 -2.84 38.16 23.92
C LEU A 551 -1.52 38.78 24.38
N TRP A 552 -0.46 37.98 24.56
CA TRP A 552 0.82 38.48 25.07
C TRP A 552 1.53 39.35 24.02
N PRO A 553 2.23 40.42 24.44
CA PRO A 553 3.08 41.19 23.53
C PRO A 553 4.17 40.33 22.89
N LEU A 554 4.53 40.61 21.63
CA LEU A 554 5.55 39.87 20.86
C LEU A 554 6.90 39.71 21.58
N ARG A 555 7.25 40.64 22.49
CA ARG A 555 8.47 40.57 23.32
C ARG A 555 8.48 39.36 24.27
N PHE A 556 7.31 38.93 24.74
CA PHE A 556 7.13 37.84 25.70
C PHE A 556 6.69 36.51 25.07
N GLN A 557 6.30 36.51 23.79
CA GLN A 557 5.96 35.29 23.03
C GLN A 557 7.19 34.48 22.62
N LYS A 558 8.06 34.13 23.58
CA LYS A 558 9.23 33.29 23.32
C LYS A 558 8.83 31.81 23.24
N LYS A 559 9.28 31.12 22.18
CA LYS A 559 8.94 29.71 21.94
C LYS A 559 9.30 28.76 23.07
N TYR A 560 10.43 28.98 23.77
CA TYR A 560 10.84 28.10 24.87
C TYR A 560 9.91 28.19 26.09
N ILE A 561 9.32 29.35 26.37
CA ILE A 561 8.41 29.57 27.50
C ILE A 561 7.12 28.77 27.26
N ILE A 562 6.48 28.97 26.10
CA ILE A 562 5.24 28.27 25.78
C ILE A 562 5.46 26.76 25.65
N SER A 563 6.62 26.32 25.18
CA SER A 563 7.02 24.91 25.09
C SER A 563 7.07 24.22 26.46
N LEU A 564 7.62 24.90 27.48
CA LEU A 564 7.61 24.40 28.87
C LEU A 564 6.19 24.28 29.41
N PHE A 565 5.40 25.35 29.32
CA PHE A 565 4.02 25.34 29.84
C PHE A 565 3.12 24.35 29.08
N TRP A 566 3.34 24.17 27.78
CA TRP A 566 2.68 23.14 26.99
C TRP A 566 3.02 21.74 27.49
N PHE A 567 4.28 21.46 27.84
CA PHE A 567 4.66 20.18 28.45
C PHE A 567 4.02 19.99 29.82
N VAL A 568 4.12 20.98 30.71
CA VAL A 568 3.54 20.92 32.07
C VAL A 568 2.03 20.69 32.02
N ALA A 569 1.33 21.40 31.13
CA ALA A 569 -0.10 21.25 30.91
C ALA A 569 -0.49 19.82 30.49
N ASN A 570 0.20 19.26 29.50
CA ASN A 570 -0.19 17.96 28.94
C ASN A 570 0.34 16.77 29.74
N PHE A 571 1.60 16.77 30.18
CA PHE A 571 2.17 15.68 30.96
C PHE A 571 1.84 15.82 32.46
N GLY A 572 2.12 16.99 33.03
CA GLY A 572 2.00 17.22 34.47
C GLY A 572 0.54 17.22 34.94
N ILE A 573 -0.33 17.95 34.24
CA ILE A 573 -1.71 18.14 34.69
C ILE A 573 -2.65 17.05 34.13
N LEU A 574 -2.72 16.94 32.80
CA LEU A 574 -3.68 16.03 32.17
C LEU A 574 -3.35 14.54 32.36
N ILE A 575 -2.09 14.14 32.53
CA ILE A 575 -1.72 12.73 32.81
C ILE A 575 -1.43 12.54 34.30
N PHE A 576 -0.37 13.18 34.81
CA PHE A 576 0.17 12.87 36.12
C PHE A 576 -0.79 13.26 37.25
N PHE A 577 -1.24 14.52 37.34
CA PHE A 577 -2.19 14.94 38.37
C PHE A 577 -3.56 14.28 38.22
N SER A 578 -4.05 14.11 36.98
CA SER A 578 -5.30 13.39 36.76
C SER A 578 -5.23 11.94 37.26
N SER A 579 -4.10 11.26 37.05
CA SER A 579 -3.86 9.91 37.57
C SER A 579 -3.72 9.91 39.10
N LEU A 580 -3.05 10.92 39.66
CA LEU A 580 -2.90 11.09 41.10
C LEU A 580 -4.26 11.32 41.79
N LEU A 581 -5.16 12.08 41.18
CA LEU A 581 -6.52 12.32 41.67
C LEU A 581 -7.37 11.03 41.66
N VAL A 582 -7.18 10.16 40.67
CA VAL A 582 -7.82 8.83 40.65
C VAL A 582 -7.31 7.98 41.82
N LEU A 583 -6.00 7.98 42.06
CA LEU A 583 -5.41 7.24 43.17
C LEU A 583 -5.90 7.78 44.52
N SER A 584 -5.89 9.10 44.71
CA SER A 584 -6.28 9.75 45.98
C SER A 584 -7.79 9.71 46.28
N SER A 585 -8.62 9.56 45.24
CA SER A 585 -10.06 9.33 45.38
C SER A 585 -10.43 7.85 45.56
N ASN A 586 -9.44 6.97 45.64
CA ASN A 586 -9.63 5.53 45.73
C ASN A 586 -10.48 4.99 44.57
N PHE A 587 -10.18 5.45 43.34
CA PHE A 587 -10.82 5.01 42.09
C PHE A 587 -12.31 5.33 42.01
N TYR A 588 -12.74 6.44 42.60
CA TYR A 588 -14.12 6.87 42.44
C TYR A 588 -14.44 7.11 40.95
N GLN A 589 -15.65 6.70 40.55
CA GLN A 589 -16.03 6.56 39.14
C GLN A 589 -15.87 7.85 38.34
N LEU A 590 -16.14 9.00 38.97
CA LEU A 590 -16.10 10.31 38.30
C LEU A 590 -14.66 10.76 37.96
N GLN A 591 -13.68 10.49 38.82
CA GLN A 591 -12.27 10.81 38.58
C GLN A 591 -11.70 9.91 37.49
N LEU A 592 -12.10 8.63 37.45
CA LEU A 592 -11.76 7.71 36.36
C LEU A 592 -12.28 8.22 35.02
N MET A 593 -13.55 8.65 34.97
CA MET A 593 -14.13 9.25 33.76
C MET A 593 -13.36 10.51 33.33
N SER A 594 -13.00 11.37 34.29
CA SER A 594 -12.18 12.56 34.00
C SER A 594 -10.80 12.20 33.44
N LEU A 595 -10.13 11.17 33.98
CA LEU A 595 -8.84 10.69 33.47
C LEU A 595 -8.97 10.18 32.03
N ILE A 596 -10.03 9.42 31.71
CA ILE A 596 -10.28 8.93 30.35
C ILE A 596 -10.43 10.10 29.38
N ILE A 597 -11.21 11.12 29.73
CA ILE A 597 -11.41 12.32 28.89
C ILE A 597 -10.08 13.07 28.70
N ASN A 598 -9.24 13.16 29.73
CA ASN A 598 -7.92 13.79 29.62
C ASN A 598 -6.98 13.03 28.70
N LEU A 599 -6.93 11.70 28.83
CA LEU A 599 -6.16 10.84 27.93
C LEU A 599 -6.67 10.94 26.47
N LEU A 600 -7.99 11.09 26.28
CA LEU A 600 -8.59 11.32 24.97
C LEU A 600 -8.12 12.63 24.34
N ILE A 601 -8.08 13.71 25.11
CA ILE A 601 -7.60 15.02 24.63
C ILE A 601 -6.13 14.90 24.23
N ILE A 602 -5.29 14.29 25.05
CA ILE A 602 -3.86 14.11 24.72
C ILE A 602 -3.66 13.27 23.47
N ALA A 603 -4.45 12.19 23.31
CA ALA A 603 -4.46 11.37 22.11
C ALA A 603 -4.77 12.19 20.84
N THR A 604 -5.55 13.27 20.95
CA THR A 604 -5.83 14.15 19.83
C THR A 604 -4.72 15.17 19.54
N LEU A 605 -3.94 15.55 20.55
CA LEU A 605 -2.91 16.59 20.47
C LEU A 605 -1.54 16.03 20.06
N PHE A 606 -1.16 14.84 20.55
CA PHE A 606 0.18 14.28 20.39
C PHE A 606 0.24 13.07 19.45
N ARG A 607 1.47 12.59 19.18
CA ARG A 607 1.69 11.35 18.42
C ARG A 607 1.35 10.13 19.26
N TRP A 608 0.93 9.06 18.61
CA TRP A 608 0.46 7.88 19.34
C TRP A 608 1.55 7.27 20.22
N ASN A 609 2.76 7.15 19.66
CA ASN A 609 3.92 6.62 20.35
C ASN A 609 4.32 7.50 21.54
N THR A 610 4.18 8.81 21.42
CA THR A 610 4.59 9.75 22.46
C THR A 610 3.54 9.86 23.55
N THR A 611 2.27 9.85 23.17
CA THR A 611 1.13 9.76 24.10
C THR A 611 1.23 8.49 24.94
N LEU A 612 1.53 7.35 24.30
CA LEU A 612 1.70 6.07 24.99
C LEU A 612 2.84 6.13 26.00
N VAL A 613 4.02 6.59 25.60
CA VAL A 613 5.18 6.73 26.49
C VAL A 613 4.89 7.72 27.63
N MET A 614 4.32 8.89 27.33
CA MET A 614 3.95 9.89 28.34
C MET A 614 2.91 9.36 29.32
N THR A 615 1.93 8.59 28.85
CA THR A 615 0.90 8.01 29.70
C THR A 615 1.51 6.97 30.64
N ILE A 616 2.31 6.02 30.13
CA ILE A 616 2.98 5.01 30.95
C ILE A 616 3.87 5.67 32.00
N ILE A 617 4.71 6.62 31.59
CA ILE A 617 5.64 7.30 32.51
C ILE A 617 4.87 8.15 33.52
N GLY A 618 3.89 8.94 33.09
CA GLY A 618 3.14 9.83 33.98
C GLY A 618 2.31 9.07 35.01
N VAL A 619 1.74 7.94 34.60
CA VAL A 619 1.01 7.02 35.48
C VAL A 619 1.93 6.34 36.48
N PHE A 620 3.04 5.75 36.00
CA PHE A 620 4.02 5.13 36.88
C PHE A 620 4.58 6.15 37.89
N ALA A 621 4.90 7.36 37.43
CA ALA A 621 5.31 8.45 38.28
C ALA A 621 4.23 8.82 39.31
N SER A 622 2.95 8.84 38.94
CA SER A 622 1.85 9.12 39.87
C SER A 622 1.71 8.06 40.95
N ILE A 623 1.93 6.78 40.62
CA ILE A 623 1.93 5.66 41.58
C ILE A 623 3.09 5.80 42.57
N GLU A 624 4.30 6.02 42.07
CA GLU A 624 5.49 6.17 42.92
C GLU A 624 5.40 7.43 43.80
N PHE A 625 4.87 8.53 43.25
CA PHE A 625 4.59 9.75 44.01
C PHE A 625 3.56 9.50 45.11
N TYR A 626 2.46 8.81 44.79
CA TYR A 626 1.43 8.45 45.76
C TYR A 626 1.99 7.62 46.91
N LYS A 627 2.78 6.57 46.60
CA LYS A 627 3.43 5.71 47.61
C LYS A 627 4.35 6.49 48.55
N TYR A 628 5.13 7.43 48.01
CA TYR A 628 6.13 8.14 48.79
C TYR A 628 5.55 9.28 49.64
N PHE A 629 4.55 10.02 49.13
CA PHE A 629 4.08 11.26 49.75
C PHE A 629 2.73 11.16 50.48
N MET A 630 1.87 10.20 50.13
CA MET A 630 0.54 10.08 50.75
C MET A 630 0.51 9.16 51.98
N ASP A 631 1.56 8.36 52.21
CA ASP A 631 1.86 7.57 53.43
C ASP A 631 0.65 6.96 54.19
N GLU A 632 -0.42 6.57 53.48
CA GLU A 632 -1.50 5.80 54.08
C GLU A 632 -1.10 4.32 54.05
N LYS A 633 -0.96 3.72 55.25
CA LYS A 633 -1.04 2.27 55.50
C LYS A 633 -2.43 1.69 55.15
N LEU A 634 -3.09 2.18 54.09
CA LEU A 634 -4.24 1.52 53.50
C LEU A 634 -3.72 0.39 52.60
N LEU A 635 -3.42 -0.71 53.26
CA LEU A 635 -3.23 -2.07 52.75
C LEU A 635 -4.48 -2.61 52.01
N ILE A 636 -5.41 -1.75 51.56
CA ILE A 636 -6.34 -2.15 50.52
C ILE A 636 -5.60 -1.99 49.19
N ASN A 637 -4.79 -3.00 48.93
CA ASN A 637 -4.90 -3.70 47.65
C ASN A 637 -4.38 -2.95 46.40
N ILE A 638 -3.29 -2.17 46.48
CA ILE A 638 -2.46 -1.91 45.27
C ILE A 638 -1.99 -3.24 44.65
N ASP A 639 -1.80 -4.26 45.49
CA ASP A 639 -1.57 -5.63 45.05
C ASP A 639 -2.82 -6.42 44.67
N SER A 640 -4.04 -5.91 44.95
CA SER A 640 -5.22 -6.62 44.47
C SER A 640 -5.20 -6.75 42.97
N PHE A 641 -5.59 -7.94 42.57
CA PHE A 641 -5.97 -8.19 41.20
C PHE A 641 -7.01 -7.16 40.70
N GLN A 642 -7.97 -6.76 41.56
CA GLN A 642 -8.99 -5.76 41.25
C GLN A 642 -8.41 -4.39 40.84
N PHE A 643 -7.46 -3.87 41.62
CA PHE A 643 -6.76 -2.61 41.36
C PHE A 643 -5.98 -2.67 40.05
N LYS A 644 -5.20 -3.75 39.85
CA LYS A 644 -4.40 -3.94 38.64
C LYS A 644 -5.30 -3.99 37.39
N VAL A 645 -6.47 -4.59 37.50
CA VAL A 645 -7.41 -4.73 36.36
C VAL A 645 -8.14 -3.43 36.04
N ILE A 646 -8.81 -2.76 36.99
CA ILE A 646 -9.58 -1.53 36.71
C ILE A 646 -8.67 -0.42 36.16
N TYR A 647 -7.47 -0.29 36.73
CA TYR A 647 -6.51 0.70 36.28
C TYR A 647 -5.96 0.36 34.88
N PHE A 648 -5.65 -0.92 34.62
CA PHE A 648 -5.25 -1.38 33.30
C PHE A 648 -6.34 -1.09 32.26
N LEU A 649 -7.61 -1.44 32.52
CA LEU A 649 -8.72 -1.21 31.59
C LEU A 649 -8.95 0.26 31.28
N THR A 650 -8.79 1.13 32.28
CA THR A 650 -8.93 2.59 32.12
C THR A 650 -7.82 3.15 31.22
N LEU A 651 -6.56 2.81 31.50
CA LEU A 651 -5.41 3.21 30.68
C LEU A 651 -5.52 2.68 29.26
N PHE A 652 -6.00 1.46 29.14
CA PHE A 652 -6.11 0.75 27.89
C PHE A 652 -7.22 1.27 26.99
N SER A 653 -8.38 1.63 27.55
CA SER A 653 -9.46 2.28 26.79
C SER A 653 -9.02 3.64 26.22
N GLY A 654 -8.25 4.41 27.00
CA GLY A 654 -7.59 5.64 26.52
C GLY A 654 -6.58 5.36 25.41
N LEU A 655 -5.75 4.33 25.55
CA LEU A 655 -4.73 3.93 24.56
C LEU A 655 -5.33 3.38 23.25
N LEU A 656 -6.44 2.64 23.30
CA LEU A 656 -7.12 2.11 22.11
C LEU A 656 -7.54 3.23 21.14
N ILE A 657 -7.95 4.37 21.66
CA ILE A 657 -8.41 5.51 20.86
C ILE A 657 -7.23 6.25 20.20
N VAL A 658 -6.05 6.23 20.85
CA VAL A 658 -4.80 6.73 20.28
C VAL A 658 -4.43 5.95 18.99
N PHE A 659 -4.67 4.64 18.96
CA PHE A 659 -4.40 3.79 17.78
C PHE A 659 -5.42 3.95 16.65
N LEU A 660 -6.63 4.41 16.94
CA LEU A 660 -7.71 4.57 15.97
C LEU A 660 -7.60 5.84 15.10
N ARG A 661 -6.63 6.72 15.35
CA ARG A 661 -6.46 7.98 14.57
C ARG A 661 -5.25 7.90 13.61
N PRO A 662 -5.44 7.61 12.30
CA PRO A 662 -4.34 7.40 11.35
C PRO A 662 -3.79 8.71 10.74
N ARG A 663 -4.14 9.87 11.30
CA ARG A 663 -3.88 11.20 10.68
C ARG A 663 -2.38 11.44 10.41
N GLN A 664 -1.51 10.92 11.26
CA GLN A 664 -0.08 11.22 11.23
C GLN A 664 0.69 10.48 10.14
N GLU A 665 0.24 9.29 9.74
CA GLU A 665 0.93 8.54 8.71
C GLU A 665 0.37 8.75 7.30
N GLN A 666 -0.78 9.42 7.20
CA GLN A 666 -1.16 10.11 5.97
C GLN A 666 -0.23 11.29 5.69
N GLU A 667 0.10 12.12 6.69
CA GLU A 667 1.05 13.23 6.51
C GLU A 667 2.45 12.74 6.08
N ARG A 668 2.94 11.65 6.68
CA ARG A 668 4.23 11.05 6.28
C ARG A 668 4.21 10.57 4.82
N LEU A 669 3.14 9.89 4.39
CA LEU A 669 3.00 9.41 3.02
C LEU A 669 2.88 10.56 2.02
N ILE A 670 2.16 11.62 2.39
CA ILE A 670 2.05 12.84 1.58
C ILE A 670 3.44 13.49 1.43
N ASN A 671 4.20 13.61 2.51
CA ASN A 671 5.54 14.18 2.47
C ASN A 671 6.50 13.35 1.61
N LEU A 672 6.50 12.01 1.75
CA LEU A 672 7.31 11.11 0.91
C LEU A 672 6.93 11.19 -0.57
N LYS A 673 5.63 11.32 -0.86
CA LYS A 673 5.14 11.51 -2.23
C LYS A 673 5.60 12.86 -2.79
N ASN A 674 5.53 13.92 -1.99
CA ASN A 674 5.96 15.26 -2.39
C ASN A 674 7.48 15.31 -2.66
N THR A 675 8.31 14.66 -1.83
CA THR A 675 9.76 14.60 -2.07
C THR A 675 10.09 13.84 -3.36
N HIS A 676 9.47 12.67 -3.58
CA HIS A 676 9.70 11.90 -4.81
C HIS A 676 9.21 12.65 -6.06
N LEU A 677 8.10 13.41 -5.97
CA LEU A 677 7.65 14.26 -7.06
C LEU A 677 8.63 15.42 -7.31
N GLY A 678 9.17 16.03 -6.26
CA GLY A 678 10.21 17.05 -6.36
C GLY A 678 11.46 16.57 -7.10
N ASP A 679 11.97 15.38 -6.73
CA ASP A 679 13.13 14.77 -7.41
C ASP A 679 12.86 14.47 -8.90
N ARG A 680 11.62 14.13 -9.25
CA ARG A 680 11.23 13.89 -10.65
C ARG A 680 11.14 15.18 -11.46
N VAL A 681 10.71 16.28 -10.84
CA VAL A 681 10.65 17.60 -11.47
C VAL A 681 12.06 18.11 -11.72
N SER A 682 12.95 18.06 -10.74
CA SER A 682 14.33 18.52 -10.89
C SER A 682 15.11 17.73 -11.96
N PHE A 683 14.91 16.41 -12.02
CA PHE A 683 15.49 15.58 -13.09
C PHE A 683 15.03 16.04 -14.49
N ARG A 684 13.74 16.36 -14.65
CA ARG A 684 13.21 16.86 -15.93
C ARG A 684 13.68 18.27 -16.26
N GLU A 685 13.84 19.14 -15.27
CA GLU A 685 14.40 20.49 -15.47
C GLU A 685 15.83 20.40 -16.01
N GLN A 686 16.67 19.53 -15.45
CA GLN A 686 18.04 19.30 -15.95
C GLN A 686 18.07 18.74 -17.39
N GLU A 687 17.12 17.86 -17.73
CA GLU A 687 16.99 17.33 -19.09
C GLU A 687 16.55 18.42 -20.08
N LEU A 688 15.64 19.30 -19.65
CA LEU A 688 15.16 20.44 -20.44
C LEU A 688 16.27 21.47 -20.68
N GLU A 689 17.08 21.76 -19.66
CA GLU A 689 18.21 22.69 -19.73
C GLU A 689 19.25 22.22 -20.76
N LYS A 690 19.61 20.93 -20.74
CA LYS A 690 20.49 20.33 -21.76
C LYS A 690 19.93 20.44 -23.18
N LEU A 691 18.62 20.25 -23.35
CA LEU A 691 17.98 20.41 -24.66
C LEU A 691 17.96 21.87 -25.13
N LEU A 692 17.80 22.82 -24.20
CA LEU A 692 17.89 24.25 -24.49
C LEU A 692 19.30 24.64 -24.92
N ASP A 693 20.34 24.12 -24.25
CA ASP A 693 21.74 24.38 -24.61
C ASP A 693 22.05 23.88 -26.02
N LEU A 694 21.66 22.64 -26.35
CA LEU A 694 21.82 22.08 -27.70
C LEU A 694 21.08 22.91 -28.77
N LYS A 695 19.88 23.39 -28.44
CA LYS A 695 19.12 24.28 -29.33
C LYS A 695 19.85 25.62 -29.53
N HIS A 696 20.42 26.20 -28.49
CA HIS A 696 21.16 27.46 -28.58
C HIS A 696 22.44 27.29 -29.41
N GLU A 697 23.17 26.18 -29.23
CA GLU A 697 24.35 25.85 -30.03
C GLU A 697 24.00 25.72 -31.52
N PHE A 698 22.92 25.02 -31.84
CA PHE A 698 22.42 24.88 -33.21
C PHE A 698 22.09 26.23 -33.86
N LEU A 699 21.35 27.10 -33.15
CA LEU A 699 21.00 28.43 -33.66
C LEU A 699 22.23 29.33 -33.86
N ARG A 700 23.22 29.24 -32.96
CA ARG A 700 24.47 30.00 -33.08
C ARG A 700 25.24 29.61 -34.34
N ASN A 701 25.32 28.30 -34.61
CA ASN A 701 26.04 27.78 -35.77
C ASN A 701 25.36 28.19 -37.09
N ILE A 702 24.02 28.16 -37.14
CA ILE A 702 23.25 28.68 -38.29
C ILE A 702 23.58 30.13 -38.58
N ASN A 703 23.53 30.99 -37.56
CA ASN A 703 23.78 32.42 -37.75
C ASN A 703 25.18 32.67 -38.31
N HIS A 704 26.19 31.94 -37.84
CA HIS A 704 27.56 32.07 -38.33
C HIS A 704 27.70 31.64 -39.80
N GLU A 705 27.11 30.51 -40.19
CA GLU A 705 27.18 30.01 -41.58
C GLU A 705 26.39 30.87 -42.57
N ILE A 706 25.28 31.50 -42.15
CA ILE A 706 24.51 32.44 -42.99
C ILE A 706 25.26 33.77 -43.15
N ASN A 707 25.81 34.33 -42.07
CA ASN A 707 26.44 35.64 -42.10
C ASN A 707 27.69 35.68 -42.99
N THR A 708 28.43 34.58 -43.12
CA THR A 708 29.67 34.53 -43.91
C THR A 708 29.46 34.85 -45.40
N PRO A 709 28.63 34.10 -46.17
CA PRO A 709 28.35 34.43 -47.57
C PRO A 709 27.56 35.73 -47.72
N LEU A 710 26.66 36.05 -46.79
CA LEU A 710 25.89 37.30 -46.81
C LEU A 710 26.79 38.53 -46.72
N THR A 711 27.76 38.52 -45.80
CA THR A 711 28.76 39.59 -45.65
C THR A 711 29.64 39.71 -46.90
N GLY A 712 29.97 38.59 -47.56
CA GLY A 712 30.69 38.61 -48.83
C GLY A 712 29.88 39.28 -49.95
N ILE A 713 28.59 39.01 -50.05
CA ILE A 713 27.69 39.63 -51.04
C ILE A 713 27.58 41.14 -50.79
N ILE A 714 27.32 41.54 -49.54
CA ILE A 714 27.12 42.94 -49.17
C ILE A 714 28.42 43.73 -49.34
N SER A 715 29.53 43.27 -48.74
CA SER A 715 30.77 44.05 -48.75
C SER A 715 31.39 44.19 -50.14
N LEU A 716 31.37 43.14 -50.98
CA LEU A 716 31.84 43.24 -52.35
C LEU A 716 30.88 44.03 -53.24
N GLY A 717 29.56 43.92 -53.00
CA GLY A 717 28.56 44.74 -53.69
C GLY A 717 28.76 46.23 -53.42
N GLU A 718 28.91 46.62 -52.16
CA GLU A 718 29.18 47.99 -51.74
C GLU A 718 30.53 48.50 -52.26
N THR A 719 31.58 47.67 -52.19
CA THR A 719 32.92 48.03 -52.68
C THR A 719 32.93 48.21 -54.19
N LEU A 720 32.27 47.32 -54.92
CA LEU A 720 32.09 47.38 -56.37
C LEU A 720 31.29 48.62 -56.77
N TRP A 721 30.24 48.96 -56.02
CA TRP A 721 29.44 50.17 -56.24
C TRP A 721 30.24 51.46 -56.00
N ALA A 722 30.91 51.56 -54.85
CA ALA A 722 31.63 52.77 -54.44
C ALA A 722 32.86 53.09 -55.31
N ASN A 723 33.51 52.06 -55.88
CA ASN A 723 34.73 52.20 -56.67
C ASN A 723 34.57 51.72 -58.11
N TYR A 724 33.34 51.67 -58.62
CA TYR A 724 33.03 51.07 -59.93
C TYR A 724 33.94 51.61 -61.04
N ASP A 725 34.05 52.94 -61.16
CA ASP A 725 34.85 53.61 -62.20
C ASP A 725 36.36 53.47 -62.01
N ARG A 726 36.81 53.10 -60.81
CA ARG A 726 38.23 52.95 -60.44
C ARG A 726 38.76 51.53 -60.62
N PHE A 727 37.89 50.53 -60.72
CA PHE A 727 38.28 49.15 -60.92
C PHE A 727 38.51 48.82 -62.39
N SER A 728 39.52 47.99 -62.66
CA SER A 728 39.70 47.39 -63.97
C SER A 728 38.55 46.44 -64.30
N ASP A 729 38.34 46.14 -65.58
CA ASP A 729 37.31 45.19 -66.00
C ASP A 729 37.51 43.80 -65.37
N ASP A 730 38.76 43.37 -65.16
CA ASP A 730 39.06 42.12 -64.45
C ASP A 730 38.66 42.16 -62.97
N GLN A 731 38.88 43.29 -62.30
CA GLN A 731 38.46 43.48 -60.90
C GLN A 731 36.94 43.50 -60.76
N ARG A 732 36.24 44.18 -61.68
CA ARG A 732 34.77 44.17 -61.74
C ARG A 732 34.23 42.77 -61.98
N ARG A 733 34.81 42.03 -62.94
CA ARG A 733 34.42 40.66 -63.26
C ARG A 733 34.63 39.72 -62.08
N ASN A 734 35.77 39.81 -61.40
CA ASN A 734 36.04 39.04 -60.19
C ASN A 734 35.06 39.38 -59.06
N ALA A 735 34.77 40.67 -58.83
CA ALA A 735 33.82 41.06 -57.78
C ALA A 735 32.41 40.48 -58.05
N VAL A 736 31.91 40.60 -59.28
CA VAL A 736 30.62 40.02 -59.69
C VAL A 736 30.65 38.49 -59.58
N GLU A 737 31.74 37.84 -59.96
CA GLU A 737 31.90 36.39 -59.83
C GLU A 737 31.85 35.92 -58.38
N ILE A 738 32.52 36.64 -57.46
CA ILE A 738 32.50 36.30 -56.03
C ILE A 738 31.11 36.54 -55.43
N ILE A 739 30.41 37.61 -55.82
CA ILE A 739 29.01 37.86 -55.41
C ILE A 739 28.10 36.72 -55.89
N ALA A 740 28.22 36.30 -57.15
CA ALA A 740 27.42 35.21 -57.72
C ALA A 740 27.71 33.87 -57.01
N LYS A 741 28.99 33.54 -56.78
CA LYS A 741 29.40 32.35 -56.02
C LYS A 741 28.88 32.38 -54.57
N SER A 742 28.96 33.53 -53.90
CA SER A 742 28.47 33.70 -52.53
C SER A 742 26.95 33.59 -52.43
N SER A 743 26.23 34.13 -53.43
CA SER A 743 24.76 34.03 -53.53
C SER A 743 24.30 32.60 -53.77
N SER A 744 24.93 31.88 -54.70
CA SER A 744 24.66 30.46 -54.95
C SER A 744 24.93 29.62 -53.69
N ARG A 745 26.00 29.94 -52.97
CA ARG A 745 26.36 29.25 -51.73
C ARG A 745 25.32 29.47 -50.62
N LEU A 746 24.85 30.70 -50.43
CA LEU A 746 23.80 31.00 -49.46
C LEU A 746 22.50 30.26 -49.79
N ASN A 747 22.11 30.23 -51.07
CA ASN A 747 20.91 29.51 -51.51
C ASN A 747 20.99 28.00 -51.24
N SER A 748 22.15 27.38 -51.50
CA SER A 748 22.38 25.97 -51.17
C SER A 748 22.33 25.69 -49.67
N LEU A 749 22.87 26.58 -48.84
CA LEU A 749 22.79 26.47 -47.38
C LEU A 749 21.33 26.52 -46.90
N ILE A 750 20.55 27.49 -47.37
CA ILE A 750 19.13 27.61 -47.02
C ILE A 750 18.34 26.36 -47.44
N GLY A 751 18.58 25.87 -48.67
CA GLY A 751 17.97 24.63 -49.16
C GLY A 751 18.28 23.44 -48.25
N ASN A 752 19.55 23.25 -47.89
CA ASN A 752 19.98 22.19 -46.99
C ASN A 752 19.34 22.30 -45.59
N ILE A 753 19.15 23.52 -45.04
CA ILE A 753 18.48 23.73 -43.74
C ILE A 753 17.02 23.28 -43.82
N LEU A 754 16.32 23.71 -44.88
CA LEU A 754 14.90 23.39 -45.07
C LEU A 754 14.69 21.89 -45.26
N ASP A 755 15.52 21.25 -46.08
CA ASP A 755 15.45 19.81 -46.29
C ASP A 755 15.79 19.02 -45.03
N PHE A 756 16.85 19.41 -44.32
CA PHE A 756 17.22 18.78 -43.05
C PHE A 756 16.10 18.93 -42.00
N SER A 757 15.46 20.09 -41.92
CA SER A 757 14.32 20.34 -41.01
C SER A 757 13.12 19.45 -41.36
N LYS A 758 12.77 19.33 -42.63
CA LYS A 758 11.68 18.45 -43.10
C LYS A 758 11.97 16.98 -42.78
N LEU A 759 13.15 16.50 -43.14
CA LEU A 759 13.56 15.10 -42.94
C LEU A 759 13.78 14.74 -41.46
N SER A 760 14.00 15.72 -40.59
CA SER A 760 14.15 15.51 -39.14
C SER A 760 12.83 15.52 -38.37
N SER A 761 11.71 15.84 -39.03
CA SER A 761 10.39 15.81 -38.39
C SER A 761 9.97 14.36 -38.06
N LEU A 762 9.35 14.18 -36.89
CA LEU A 762 8.81 12.89 -36.48
C LEU A 762 7.68 12.50 -37.43
N GLY A 763 7.87 11.42 -38.20
CA GLY A 763 6.86 10.89 -39.12
C GLY A 763 6.92 11.44 -40.55
N TYR A 764 8.05 12.00 -41.00
CA TYR A 764 8.20 12.37 -42.41
C TYR A 764 8.16 11.13 -43.32
N GLU A 765 7.23 11.10 -44.27
CA GLU A 765 7.11 10.03 -45.27
C GLU A 765 7.78 10.43 -46.59
N LEU A 766 8.76 9.63 -47.02
CA LEU A 766 9.44 9.79 -48.30
C LEU A 766 8.50 9.48 -49.48
N LYS A 767 8.60 10.25 -50.57
CA LYS A 767 7.87 9.97 -51.81
C LYS A 767 8.63 8.95 -52.64
N LYS A 768 8.55 7.68 -52.23
CA LYS A 768 9.33 6.60 -52.85
C LYS A 768 8.69 6.14 -54.16
N GLU A 769 9.46 6.22 -55.24
CA GLU A 769 9.11 5.78 -56.58
C GLU A 769 10.10 4.69 -57.04
N SER A 770 9.68 3.83 -57.97
CA SER A 770 10.56 2.79 -58.53
C SER A 770 11.38 3.42 -59.65
N ILE A 771 12.68 3.60 -59.43
CA ILE A 771 13.57 4.30 -60.37
C ILE A 771 14.78 3.44 -60.74
N ASN A 772 15.31 3.61 -61.95
CA ASN A 772 16.59 3.04 -62.36
C ASN A 772 17.72 3.89 -61.75
N LEU A 773 18.32 3.41 -60.66
CA LEU A 773 19.36 4.11 -59.92
C LEU A 773 20.65 4.25 -60.74
N SER A 774 20.94 3.28 -61.61
CA SER A 774 22.11 3.30 -62.51
C SER A 774 22.01 4.46 -63.50
N GLU A 775 20.85 4.63 -64.16
CA GLU A 775 20.60 5.75 -65.07
C GLU A 775 20.68 7.10 -64.34
N LEU A 776 20.06 7.20 -63.17
CA LEU A 776 20.11 8.42 -62.36
C LEU A 776 21.55 8.79 -62.00
N LEU A 777 22.36 7.83 -61.57
CA LEU A 777 23.76 8.07 -61.21
C LEU A 777 24.58 8.52 -62.44
N HIS A 778 24.40 7.90 -63.60
CA HIS A 778 25.05 8.34 -64.84
C HIS A 778 24.69 9.77 -65.22
N GLU A 779 23.41 10.13 -65.10
CA GLU A 779 22.93 11.50 -65.33
C GLU A 779 23.61 12.48 -64.38
N ARG A 780 23.64 12.17 -63.07
CA ARG A 780 24.26 13.02 -62.07
C ARG A 780 25.76 13.19 -62.27
N ILE A 781 26.49 12.12 -62.60
CA ILE A 781 27.93 12.20 -62.93
C ILE A 781 28.15 13.14 -64.12
N LYS A 782 27.36 13.01 -65.18
CA LYS A 782 27.48 13.86 -66.38
C LYS A 782 27.25 15.33 -66.07
N ILE A 783 26.21 15.65 -65.29
CA ILE A 783 25.88 17.02 -64.88
C ILE A 783 26.98 17.60 -63.99
N CYS A 784 27.41 16.86 -62.97
CA CYS A 784 28.44 17.32 -62.04
C CYS A 784 29.80 17.55 -62.74
N LYS A 785 30.18 16.68 -63.68
CA LYS A 785 31.37 16.89 -64.54
C LYS A 785 31.25 18.19 -65.33
N LYS A 786 30.11 18.44 -65.98
CA LYS A 786 29.91 19.63 -66.81
C LYS A 786 29.99 20.93 -65.98
N LEU A 787 29.47 20.92 -64.76
CA LEU A 787 29.32 22.13 -63.94
C LEU A 787 30.51 22.43 -63.02
N TYR A 788 31.24 21.42 -62.55
CA TYR A 788 32.23 21.59 -61.46
C TYR A 788 33.67 21.24 -61.84
N LEU A 789 33.93 20.64 -63.01
CA LEU A 789 35.28 20.22 -63.41
C LEU A 789 36.23 21.41 -63.65
N ASN A 790 35.73 22.56 -64.17
CA ASN A 790 36.44 23.84 -64.30
C ASN A 790 37.94 23.72 -64.68
N ASN A 791 38.26 23.00 -65.76
CA ASN A 791 39.62 22.76 -66.27
C ASN A 791 40.56 21.95 -65.35
N LYS A 792 40.07 21.29 -64.29
CA LYS A 792 40.85 20.34 -63.48
C LYS A 792 41.19 19.07 -64.27
N LYS A 793 42.40 18.54 -64.07
CA LYS A 793 42.87 17.27 -64.67
C LYS A 793 42.45 16.09 -63.79
N LEU A 794 41.15 15.81 -63.74
CA LEU A 794 40.60 14.68 -62.98
C LEU A 794 40.17 13.56 -63.92
N GLU A 795 40.64 12.35 -63.64
CA GLU A 795 40.20 11.12 -64.31
C GLU A 795 39.04 10.49 -63.54
N PHE A 796 38.00 10.05 -64.24
CA PHE A 796 36.84 9.41 -63.61
C PHE A 796 36.74 7.95 -64.05
N ILE A 797 36.77 7.05 -63.09
CA ILE A 797 36.54 5.63 -63.29
C ILE A 797 35.16 5.30 -62.71
N SER A 798 34.20 4.96 -63.58
CA SER A 798 32.84 4.59 -63.17
C SER A 798 32.57 3.12 -63.47
N GLU A 799 32.42 2.32 -62.42
CA GLU A 799 32.02 0.91 -62.47
C GLU A 799 30.57 0.83 -61.95
N ILE A 800 29.59 0.94 -62.84
CA ILE A 800 28.17 1.00 -62.44
C ILE A 800 27.47 -0.21 -63.03
N GLU A 801 26.95 -1.08 -62.16
CA GLU A 801 26.12 -2.22 -62.59
C GLU A 801 24.81 -1.70 -63.21
N GLU A 802 24.45 -2.23 -64.38
CA GLU A 802 23.30 -1.76 -65.15
C GLU A 802 21.96 -2.20 -64.54
N ASN A 803 20.91 -1.41 -64.76
CA ASN A 803 19.52 -1.75 -64.43
C ASN A 803 19.24 -2.04 -62.94
N ILE A 804 19.91 -1.35 -62.02
CA ILE A 804 19.57 -1.40 -60.60
C ILE A 804 18.31 -0.58 -60.35
N VAL A 805 17.16 -1.25 -60.24
CA VAL A 805 15.87 -0.62 -59.91
C VAL A 805 15.63 -0.66 -58.40
N LEU A 806 15.35 0.50 -57.80
CA LEU A 806 15.17 0.65 -56.35
C LEU A 806 13.95 1.53 -56.04
N LYS A 807 13.24 1.23 -54.94
CA LYS A 807 12.13 2.06 -54.44
C LYS A 807 12.65 3.16 -53.51
N CYS A 808 12.94 4.33 -54.04
CA CYS A 808 13.51 5.46 -53.29
C CYS A 808 12.92 6.82 -53.73
N ASP A 809 13.19 7.87 -52.95
CA ASP A 809 12.79 9.24 -53.30
C ASP A 809 13.85 9.85 -54.24
N PRO A 810 13.54 10.03 -55.55
CA PRO A 810 14.52 10.42 -56.56
C PRO A 810 15.14 11.79 -56.26
N HIS A 811 14.38 12.72 -55.67
CA HIS A 811 14.86 14.06 -55.36
C HIS A 811 15.99 14.01 -54.32
N TYR A 812 15.76 13.33 -53.20
CA TYR A 812 16.74 13.25 -52.11
C TYR A 812 17.95 12.38 -52.44
N ILE A 813 17.76 11.32 -53.23
CA ILE A 813 18.87 10.47 -53.69
C ILE A 813 19.74 11.20 -54.72
N SER A 814 19.16 11.94 -55.67
CA SER A 814 19.91 12.81 -56.58
C SER A 814 20.78 13.79 -55.81
N HIS A 815 20.21 14.41 -54.78
CA HIS A 815 20.92 15.36 -53.95
C HIS A 815 22.03 14.71 -53.11
N THR A 816 21.83 13.46 -52.68
CA THR A 816 22.87 12.66 -52.00
C THR A 816 24.04 12.38 -52.93
N PHE A 817 23.78 11.96 -54.17
CA PHE A 817 24.82 11.77 -55.18
C PHE A 817 25.56 13.06 -55.50
N ASP A 818 24.84 14.16 -55.70
CA ASP A 818 25.44 15.47 -55.96
C ASP A 818 26.37 15.89 -54.85
N ASN A 819 25.95 15.79 -53.59
CA ASN A 819 26.78 16.18 -52.46
C ASN A 819 28.08 15.35 -52.39
N LEU A 820 28.01 14.04 -52.62
CA LEU A 820 29.18 13.17 -52.60
C LEU A 820 30.11 13.42 -53.80
N ILE A 821 29.57 13.53 -55.02
CA ILE A 821 30.35 13.79 -56.24
C ILE A 821 30.98 15.18 -56.22
N ILE A 822 30.23 16.21 -55.81
CA ILE A 822 30.75 17.58 -55.73
C ILE A 822 31.83 17.66 -54.64
N ASN A 823 31.70 16.94 -53.52
CA ASN A 823 32.77 16.86 -52.53
C ASN A 823 34.04 16.24 -53.12
N ALA A 824 33.94 15.12 -53.84
CA ALA A 824 35.09 14.50 -54.51
C ALA A 824 35.77 15.45 -55.51
N ILE A 825 35.00 16.16 -56.35
CA ILE A 825 35.54 17.13 -57.32
C ILE A 825 36.15 18.36 -56.62
N SER A 826 35.54 18.81 -55.52
CA SER A 826 35.98 20.03 -54.84
C SER A 826 37.30 19.83 -54.11
N TYR A 827 37.52 18.64 -53.54
CA TYR A 827 38.66 18.34 -52.67
C TYR A 827 39.76 17.47 -53.31
N CYS A 828 39.57 17.08 -54.57
CA CYS A 828 40.59 16.50 -55.43
C CYS A 828 41.03 17.55 -56.49
N ASN A 829 42.34 17.81 -56.60
CA ASN A 829 42.90 18.78 -57.55
C ASN A 829 43.42 18.11 -58.82
N ASP A 830 44.11 16.98 -58.66
CA ASP A 830 44.63 16.09 -59.67
C ASP A 830 44.54 14.63 -59.18
N GLY A 831 44.33 13.68 -60.10
CA GLY A 831 44.21 12.26 -59.78
C GLY A 831 42.88 11.65 -60.18
N ILE A 832 42.50 10.56 -59.52
CA ILE A 832 41.40 9.69 -59.92
C ILE A 832 40.21 9.85 -58.95
N ILE A 833 39.00 9.97 -59.50
CA ILE A 833 37.73 9.80 -58.79
C ILE A 833 37.11 8.48 -59.27
N LYS A 834 37.06 7.49 -58.38
CA LYS A 834 36.42 6.20 -58.64
C LYS A 834 35.02 6.17 -58.03
N ILE A 835 34.01 5.86 -58.85
CA ILE A 835 32.62 5.70 -58.44
C ILE A 835 32.18 4.28 -58.78
N ASP A 836 31.61 3.58 -57.80
CA ASP A 836 31.16 2.19 -57.93
C ASP A 836 29.74 2.04 -57.40
N LEU A 837 28.88 1.32 -58.12
CA LEU A 837 27.52 0.99 -57.71
C LEU A 837 27.24 -0.48 -58.06
N GLN A 838 27.00 -1.29 -57.03
CA GLN A 838 26.81 -2.73 -57.17
C GLN A 838 25.60 -3.22 -56.37
N LYS A 839 24.96 -4.26 -56.88
CA LYS A 839 23.89 -4.99 -56.20
C LYS A 839 24.49 -6.12 -55.36
N GLN A 840 24.16 -6.15 -54.08
CA GLN A 840 24.47 -7.25 -53.16
C GLN A 840 23.18 -8.01 -52.82
N GLU A 841 23.27 -9.13 -52.07
CA GLU A 841 22.13 -10.02 -51.80
C GLU A 841 20.85 -9.28 -51.37
N ASN A 842 20.95 -8.38 -50.38
CA ASN A 842 19.81 -7.68 -49.80
C ASN A 842 19.86 -6.15 -49.91
N ASN A 843 20.97 -5.59 -50.40
CA ASN A 843 21.20 -4.14 -50.44
C ASN A 843 21.93 -3.75 -51.73
N ILE A 844 21.84 -2.48 -52.10
CA ILE A 844 22.79 -1.85 -53.02
C ILE A 844 23.97 -1.29 -52.22
N LEU A 845 25.17 -1.31 -52.81
CA LEU A 845 26.38 -0.70 -52.28
C LEU A 845 26.85 0.39 -53.26
N PHE A 846 26.91 1.63 -52.77
CA PHE A 846 27.53 2.74 -53.48
C PHE A 846 28.84 3.11 -52.80
N THR A 847 29.91 3.29 -53.59
CA THR A 847 31.17 3.84 -53.10
C THR A 847 31.67 4.96 -54.01
N ILE A 848 32.25 5.99 -53.39
CA ILE A 848 33.01 7.02 -54.09
C ILE A 848 34.32 7.24 -53.37
N LYS A 849 35.41 7.13 -54.12
CA LYS A 849 36.78 7.32 -53.66
C LYS A 849 37.45 8.41 -54.49
N ASP A 850 38.12 9.33 -53.82
CA ASP A 850 38.94 10.36 -54.46
C ASP A 850 40.38 10.34 -53.94
N ASP A 851 41.30 10.80 -54.79
CA ASP A 851 42.72 10.95 -54.46
C ASP A 851 43.04 12.29 -53.74
N GLY A 852 42.04 12.96 -53.19
CA GLY A 852 42.18 14.25 -52.54
C GLY A 852 42.80 14.22 -51.15
N ILE A 853 42.65 15.34 -50.43
CA ILE A 853 43.25 15.61 -49.11
C ILE A 853 42.83 14.65 -47.97
N GLY A 854 41.73 13.91 -48.17
CA GLY A 854 41.17 12.95 -47.22
C GLY A 854 40.64 13.57 -45.91
N VAL A 855 39.99 12.74 -45.10
CA VAL A 855 39.44 13.05 -43.77
C VAL A 855 40.33 12.41 -42.70
N PRO A 856 40.75 13.13 -41.64
CA PRO A 856 41.51 12.55 -40.52
C PRO A 856 40.80 11.35 -39.87
N LYS A 857 41.57 10.38 -39.37
CA LYS A 857 41.02 9.11 -38.85
C LYS A 857 40.12 9.33 -37.64
N GLU A 858 40.41 10.34 -36.83
CA GLU A 858 39.66 10.73 -35.64
C GLU A 858 38.31 11.38 -36.00
N GLU A 859 38.16 11.88 -37.23
CA GLU A 859 36.99 12.64 -37.69
C GLU A 859 36.01 11.78 -38.52
N LEU A 860 36.39 10.58 -38.96
CA LEU A 860 35.58 9.72 -39.84
C LEU A 860 34.17 9.41 -39.29
N GLN A 861 34.03 9.30 -37.97
CA GLN A 861 32.74 9.05 -37.33
C GLN A 861 31.89 10.31 -37.16
N THR A 862 32.53 11.47 -36.97
CA THR A 862 31.86 12.73 -36.65
C THR A 862 31.57 13.57 -37.89
N ILE A 863 32.18 13.28 -39.04
CA ILE A 863 32.07 14.06 -40.29
C ILE A 863 30.64 14.14 -40.86
N PHE A 864 29.73 13.26 -40.44
CA PHE A 864 28.31 13.29 -40.79
C PHE A 864 27.46 14.08 -39.78
N GLY A 865 28.08 14.77 -38.81
CA GLY A 865 27.39 15.66 -37.88
C GLY A 865 27.00 16.99 -38.53
N VAL A 866 25.95 17.62 -38.02
CA VAL A 866 25.47 18.92 -38.51
C VAL A 866 26.51 20.00 -38.18
N PHE A 867 26.87 20.82 -39.16
CA PHE A 867 27.89 21.87 -39.05
C PHE A 867 29.32 21.35 -38.77
N VAL A 868 29.55 20.04 -38.96
CA VAL A 868 30.89 19.47 -38.83
C VAL A 868 31.66 19.67 -40.13
N VAL A 869 32.85 20.26 -40.03
CA VAL A 869 33.79 20.46 -41.13
C VAL A 869 35.12 19.84 -40.73
N SER A 870 35.75 19.11 -41.65
CA SER A 870 37.04 18.48 -41.36
C SER A 870 38.11 19.53 -41.04
N SER A 871 39.00 19.23 -40.11
CA SER A 871 40.15 20.09 -39.80
C SER A 871 41.03 20.39 -41.02
N LYS A 872 41.10 19.48 -42.00
CA LYS A 872 41.86 19.64 -43.26
C LYS A 872 41.19 20.56 -44.29
N THR A 873 39.88 20.80 -44.19
CA THR A 873 39.10 21.62 -45.14
C THR A 873 38.60 22.94 -44.53
N ARG A 874 38.97 23.22 -43.28
CA ARG A 874 38.52 24.40 -42.54
C ARG A 874 39.14 25.68 -43.13
N THR A 875 38.33 26.51 -43.77
CA THR A 875 38.73 27.83 -44.29
C THR A 875 37.99 28.97 -43.58
N PRO A 876 38.55 30.20 -43.53
CA PRO A 876 37.86 31.37 -42.97
C PRO A 876 36.53 31.69 -43.66
N ALA A 877 36.39 31.28 -44.93
CA ALA A 877 35.17 31.40 -45.72
C ALA A 877 34.12 30.30 -45.40
N GLY A 878 34.36 29.44 -44.40
CA GLY A 878 33.46 28.35 -43.98
C GLY A 878 33.48 27.14 -44.93
N GLY A 879 33.18 25.93 -44.43
CA GLY A 879 32.89 24.74 -45.22
C GLY A 879 31.37 24.47 -45.31
N ARG A 880 30.94 23.51 -46.15
CA ARG A 880 29.51 23.13 -46.33
C ARG A 880 29.02 22.14 -45.26
N GLY A 881 29.23 22.41 -43.97
CA GLY A 881 29.11 21.45 -42.86
C GLY A 881 27.77 20.71 -42.66
N MET A 882 26.80 20.90 -43.56
CA MET A 882 25.52 20.19 -43.55
C MET A 882 25.32 19.16 -44.68
N GLY A 883 26.11 19.19 -45.76
CA GLY A 883 25.86 18.31 -46.92
C GLY A 883 25.92 16.82 -46.57
N LEU A 884 26.96 16.41 -45.83
CA LEU A 884 27.10 15.02 -45.38
C LEU A 884 26.07 14.62 -44.32
N ALA A 885 25.70 15.55 -43.43
CA ALA A 885 24.64 15.31 -42.44
C ALA A 885 23.28 15.06 -43.11
N LEU A 886 22.98 15.79 -44.19
CA LEU A 886 21.80 15.57 -45.01
C LEU A 886 21.85 14.22 -45.72
N CYS A 887 22.96 13.85 -46.35
CA CYS A 887 23.15 12.53 -46.96
C CYS A 887 22.86 11.41 -45.96
N LYS A 888 23.40 11.53 -44.73
CA LYS A 888 23.13 10.56 -43.66
C LYS A 888 21.66 10.44 -43.34
N LYS A 889 20.96 11.58 -43.17
CA LYS A 889 19.53 11.55 -42.85
C LYS A 889 18.69 10.94 -43.98
N VAL A 890 19.01 11.26 -45.23
CA VAL A 890 18.34 10.69 -46.40
C VAL A 890 18.52 9.17 -46.43
N ILE A 891 19.75 8.68 -46.31
CA ILE A 891 20.05 7.25 -46.35
C ILE A 891 19.38 6.50 -45.19
N GLU A 892 19.41 7.05 -43.97
CA GLU A 892 18.74 6.46 -42.80
C GLU A 892 17.22 6.33 -42.98
N LEU A 893 16.55 7.35 -43.54
CA LEU A 893 15.11 7.30 -43.84
C LEU A 893 14.75 6.31 -44.95
N HIS A 894 15.70 6.01 -45.83
CA HIS A 894 15.56 4.93 -46.80
C HIS A 894 15.85 3.54 -46.21
N GLY A 895 16.20 3.44 -44.93
CA GLY A 895 16.54 2.17 -44.25
C GLY A 895 17.97 1.73 -44.46
N GLY A 896 18.82 2.61 -45.00
CA GLY A 896 20.22 2.36 -45.30
C GLY A 896 21.20 2.84 -44.23
N LYS A 897 22.50 2.73 -44.54
CA LYS A 897 23.59 3.23 -43.69
C LYS A 897 24.65 3.92 -44.55
N ILE A 898 25.20 5.05 -44.08
CA ILE A 898 26.34 5.75 -44.71
C ILE A 898 27.51 5.86 -43.74
N TRP A 899 28.74 5.75 -44.23
CA TRP A 899 29.97 5.92 -43.45
C TRP A 899 31.15 6.32 -44.35
N ALA A 900 32.29 6.62 -43.74
CA ALA A 900 33.53 6.97 -44.43
C ALA A 900 34.69 6.13 -43.89
N GLU A 901 35.60 5.71 -44.77
CA GLU A 901 36.79 4.93 -44.42
C GLU A 901 38.01 5.50 -45.15
N ASN A 902 39.19 5.32 -44.57
CA ASN A 902 40.45 5.70 -45.22
C ASN A 902 41.21 4.47 -45.71
N ASP A 903 41.86 4.59 -46.86
CA ASP A 903 42.82 3.60 -47.33
C ASP A 903 44.20 3.73 -46.63
N LYS A 904 45.13 2.84 -47.00
CA LYS A 904 46.50 2.81 -46.44
C LYS A 904 47.30 4.10 -46.72
N GLN A 905 46.88 4.90 -47.69
CA GLN A 905 47.52 6.17 -48.09
C GLN A 905 46.80 7.38 -47.47
N GLY A 906 45.77 7.18 -46.66
CA GLY A 906 45.01 8.25 -46.00
C GLY A 906 43.96 8.92 -46.91
N LYS A 907 43.63 8.30 -48.05
CA LYS A 907 42.57 8.76 -48.96
C LYS A 907 41.21 8.25 -48.49
N THR A 908 40.19 9.08 -48.60
CA THR A 908 38.86 8.76 -48.05
C THR A 908 37.94 8.15 -49.10
N THR A 909 37.21 7.12 -48.69
CA THR A 909 36.12 6.51 -49.45
C THR A 909 34.83 6.73 -48.68
N PHE A 910 33.84 7.34 -49.31
CA PHE A 910 32.49 7.43 -48.77
C PHE A 910 31.66 6.27 -49.29
N VAL A 911 30.95 5.60 -48.38
CA VAL A 911 30.21 4.38 -48.67
C VAL A 911 28.80 4.49 -48.11
N PHE A 912 27.80 4.09 -48.89
CA PHE A 912 26.47 3.84 -48.33
C PHE A 912 25.83 2.58 -48.87
N THR A 913 24.91 2.03 -48.06
CA THR A 913 24.04 0.93 -48.44
C THR A 913 22.58 1.33 -48.33
N MET A 914 21.72 0.77 -49.19
CA MET A 914 20.27 0.86 -49.09
C MET A 914 19.62 -0.50 -49.37
N PRO A 915 18.55 -0.87 -48.66
CA PRO A 915 17.85 -2.14 -48.88
C PRO A 915 17.14 -2.15 -50.24
N LEU A 916 17.23 -3.29 -50.94
CA LEU A 916 16.61 -3.54 -52.24
C LEU A 916 15.06 -3.53 -52.18
#